data_AF-M0FGA8-F1
#
_entry.id   AF-M0FGA8-F1
#
_cell.length_a   1.000
_cell.length_b   1.000
_cell.length_c   1.000
_cell.angle_alpha   90.00
_cell.angle_beta   90.00
_cell.angle_gamma   90.00
#
_symmetry.space_group_name_H-M   'P 1'
#
loop_
_entity.id
_entity.type
_entity.pdbx_description
1 polymer ?
#
loop_
_entity_poly.entity_id
_entity_poly.type
_entity_poly.pdbx_seq_one_letter_code
_entity_poly.pdbx_strand_id
1 'polypeptide(L)'
;MNGDDASDRSDRGPGDGDRSTASTDSDATTDGGVASGETTAASRTASDDEVPVSEFREVAARLADGDLGARFPAAETDGEAAALAETLNEFVDGVAETVSAVDGFGDEVAGATEHVRSNVDRAKAQSDEVYAAVDDIEAAATRQRDDIADATSELQTVSAATEEVAASADQVAATAADVAERTDEGTDAATAAIEELRVVDERTETALDRVETLESEVAAIEDVTDLIQDIADETNILALNASIEAARAGEAGAGFEVVAEEVKSLAEEARDATGEIESSIRSVREETDATVDEMAEMRERADEGIATAEAALEAFTDLAADVEETTSGVAEIRDATDDQATSIEAVVDAVESVGDLAEETAADAGDATAVAHAQKTSLTEVAAGASTLADRTGTLDDALDAYDADGTDDEDAVVLDFWHAFGGRKARLLDEFAAEFAAETDGIAVRPSSKGSYRGVFEATLAAADRGDPPAIAHLYEIGTRRALDSEAFTPVERLLDRDAGGLGGSGGAGGPGAAFSPDDLLAPVANYYRTDGVLHSMPFNASTPVLYYDRAAFERAGLDPDDPPETFDEVRRCAERLVESGATETGITFATYSWFVEQWFAEAGEPLVDADNGRGGTPTESRFDGPVGERIYGWIADMAADGLYHDPGIEARGQAREAFHEGRAGMLIGSTSAMVDVREGASFPVGVGYFPVAGERHGVVVGGGSLWVADGASTAEQRAAAAFLGWLAAPERQARWHRETGYFPVHEGAVERLDREGWFDENPGYRTAVNQLLDAEDGVATTGARIGPFDTVRTLVAEASVDAREHGVDEALDRLADSTALQLERYADERADGS
;
A
#
# COMPACT_ATOMS: atom_id res chain seq x y z
N MET A 1 29.40 32.20 12.33
CA MET A 1 30.12 32.78 13.50
C MET A 1 30.74 31.64 14.28
N ASN A 2 32.05 31.72 14.52
CA ASN A 2 32.90 30.96 15.46
C ASN A 2 32.91 29.42 15.37
N GLY A 3 34.03 28.72 15.16
CA GLY A 3 35.42 29.17 15.05
C GLY A 3 36.37 27.97 14.90
N ASP A 4 37.46 28.21 14.17
CA ASP A 4 38.64 27.36 13.94
C ASP A 4 39.43 27.00 15.22
N ASP A 5 40.16 25.89 15.22
CA ASP A 5 41.61 25.84 14.84
C ASP A 5 42.45 24.80 15.64
N ALA A 6 43.37 24.16 14.91
CA ALA A 6 44.75 23.77 15.28
C ALA A 6 45.02 22.81 16.49
N SER A 7 46.11 22.02 16.58
CA SER A 7 47.21 21.58 15.70
C SER A 7 48.17 20.67 16.51
N ASP A 8 48.95 19.84 15.79
CA ASP A 8 50.39 19.51 15.97
C ASP A 8 50.96 18.50 17.03
N ARG A 9 51.47 17.39 16.46
CA ARG A 9 52.76 16.65 16.58
C ARG A 9 53.58 16.46 17.90
N SER A 10 54.04 15.20 17.99
CA SER A 10 55.39 14.67 18.34
C SER A 10 55.88 14.67 19.81
N ASP A 11 56.39 13.53 20.32
CA ASP A 11 57.81 13.12 20.26
C ASP A 11 58.08 11.75 20.97
N ARG A 12 59.15 11.09 20.47
CA ARG A 12 60.00 9.92 20.82
C ARG A 12 59.88 9.05 22.11
N GLY A 13 60.35 7.78 21.94
CA GLY A 13 60.57 6.66 22.91
C GLY A 13 61.62 6.89 24.04
N PRO A 14 62.30 5.87 24.64
CA PRO A 14 62.79 4.59 24.06
C PRO A 14 62.80 3.32 24.98
N GLY A 15 63.23 2.16 24.45
CA GLY A 15 64.34 1.37 25.04
C GLY A 15 64.10 0.07 25.84
N ASP A 16 64.72 -1.00 25.32
CA ASP A 16 65.34 -2.18 25.97
C ASP A 16 64.55 -3.41 26.46
N GLY A 17 64.97 -4.60 25.96
CA GLY A 17 65.54 -5.61 26.86
C GLY A 17 65.08 -7.08 26.83
N ASP A 18 65.51 -7.84 25.81
CA ASP A 18 66.28 -9.12 25.93
C ASP A 18 65.64 -10.49 26.35
N ARG A 19 66.03 -11.54 25.58
CA ARG A 19 66.11 -13.02 25.83
C ARG A 19 64.84 -13.89 25.77
N SER A 20 64.82 -15.13 25.21
CA SER A 20 65.84 -16.02 24.60
C SER A 20 65.17 -17.34 24.13
N THR A 21 65.89 -18.09 23.28
CA THR A 21 65.80 -19.54 22.92
C THR A 21 64.78 -19.96 21.86
N ALA A 22 65.09 -20.81 20.87
CA ALA A 22 66.34 -21.38 20.37
C ALA A 22 66.05 -22.05 19.01
N SER A 23 66.97 -21.94 18.05
CA SER A 23 67.14 -22.92 16.97
C SER A 23 68.34 -23.82 17.31
N THR A 24 68.34 -25.05 16.80
CA THR A 24 69.55 -25.85 16.60
C THR A 24 69.38 -26.75 15.38
N ASP A 25 70.46 -26.80 14.60
CA ASP A 25 70.77 -27.53 13.38
C ASP A 25 70.58 -29.05 13.44
N SER A 26 70.47 -29.67 12.25
CA SER A 26 71.48 -30.65 11.83
C SER A 26 71.55 -30.80 10.30
N ASP A 27 72.77 -30.58 9.80
CA ASP A 27 73.37 -31.04 8.54
C ASP A 27 72.93 -32.42 8.03
N ALA A 28 72.89 -32.58 6.71
CA ALA A 28 73.79 -33.53 6.02
C ALA A 28 73.76 -33.32 4.49
N THR A 29 74.92 -32.96 3.95
CA THR A 29 75.29 -33.14 2.54
C THR A 29 75.90 -34.52 2.37
N THR A 30 75.64 -35.20 1.24
CA THR A 30 76.59 -36.19 0.70
C THR A 30 76.55 -36.21 -0.83
N ASP A 31 77.62 -35.67 -1.40
CA ASP A 31 78.23 -36.04 -2.68
C ASP A 31 78.74 -37.50 -2.60
N GLY A 32 78.77 -38.20 -3.74
CA GLY A 32 79.18 -39.60 -3.82
C GLY A 32 79.40 -40.06 -5.25
N GLY A 33 80.55 -39.68 -5.82
CA GLY A 33 81.02 -40.13 -7.14
C GLY A 33 81.13 -41.65 -7.29
N VAL A 34 80.91 -42.11 -8.53
CA VAL A 34 81.09 -43.50 -8.95
C VAL A 34 82.54 -43.69 -9.41
N ALA A 35 83.27 -44.56 -8.70
CA ALA A 35 84.62 -44.99 -9.03
C ALA A 35 84.60 -46.24 -9.92
N SER A 36 85.47 -46.25 -10.91
CA SER A 36 85.82 -47.37 -11.78
C SER A 36 86.61 -48.44 -11.01
N GLY A 37 86.33 -49.73 -11.27
CA GLY A 37 87.17 -50.84 -10.80
C GLY A 37 86.59 -52.22 -11.09
N GLU A 38 87.06 -52.82 -12.17
CA GLU A 38 86.76 -54.18 -12.65
C GLU A 38 86.93 -55.28 -11.59
N THR A 39 86.06 -56.29 -11.59
CA THR A 39 86.43 -57.68 -11.24
C THR A 39 85.46 -58.68 -11.91
N THR A 40 85.97 -59.27 -12.99
CA THR A 40 85.95 -60.72 -13.32
C THR A 40 84.61 -61.45 -13.51
N ALA A 41 84.47 -61.94 -14.75
CA ALA A 41 83.54 -62.97 -15.18
C ALA A 41 83.51 -64.20 -14.26
N ALA A 42 82.30 -64.58 -13.83
CA ALA A 42 81.98 -65.93 -13.40
C ALA A 42 80.60 -66.31 -13.98
N SER A 43 80.65 -67.16 -15.00
CA SER A 43 79.53 -67.87 -15.60
C SER A 43 78.65 -68.54 -14.53
N ARG A 44 77.37 -68.15 -14.47
CA ARG A 44 76.23 -68.97 -14.04
C ARG A 44 75.13 -68.69 -15.06
N THR A 45 75.09 -69.52 -16.11
CA THR A 45 74.03 -70.53 -16.30
C THR A 45 72.66 -69.88 -16.29
N ALA A 46 72.15 -69.63 -17.49
CA ALA A 46 70.78 -69.31 -17.78
C ALA A 46 69.83 -70.21 -16.96
N SER A 47 68.99 -69.59 -16.14
CA SER A 47 67.58 -69.93 -16.07
C SER A 47 66.85 -68.83 -16.84
N ASP A 48 66.04 -69.22 -17.82
CA ASP A 48 65.07 -68.35 -18.49
C ASP A 48 64.09 -67.80 -17.44
N ASP A 49 64.41 -66.66 -16.82
CA ASP A 49 63.39 -65.73 -16.35
C ASP A 49 63.32 -64.64 -17.42
N GLU A 50 62.80 -64.99 -18.60
CA GLU A 50 62.41 -63.99 -19.58
C GLU A 50 61.33 -63.14 -18.92
N VAL A 51 61.64 -61.89 -18.59
CA VAL A 51 60.61 -60.87 -18.35
C VAL A 51 59.65 -60.97 -19.53
N PRO A 52 58.33 -61.14 -19.33
CA PRO A 52 57.37 -61.21 -20.42
C PRO A 52 57.21 -59.81 -21.02
N VAL A 53 58.21 -59.40 -21.80
CA VAL A 53 58.33 -58.05 -22.37
C VAL A 53 57.11 -57.73 -23.22
N SER A 54 56.46 -58.73 -23.83
CA SER A 54 55.21 -58.55 -24.57
C SER A 54 54.05 -58.15 -23.67
N GLU A 55 53.83 -58.84 -22.55
CA GLU A 55 52.72 -58.56 -21.62
C GLU A 55 52.95 -57.26 -20.85
N PHE A 56 54.18 -57.00 -20.41
CA PHE A 56 54.51 -55.72 -19.79
C PHE A 56 54.35 -54.57 -20.78
N ARG A 57 54.68 -54.77 -22.06
CA ARG A 57 54.47 -53.74 -23.09
C ARG A 57 53.00 -53.54 -23.40
N GLU A 58 52.17 -54.57 -23.28
CA GLU A 58 50.72 -54.49 -23.47
C GLU A 58 50.05 -53.74 -22.31
N VAL A 59 50.38 -54.06 -21.06
CA VAL A 59 49.93 -53.32 -19.88
C VAL A 59 50.43 -51.88 -19.90
N ALA A 60 51.70 -51.67 -20.23
CA ALA A 60 52.25 -50.32 -20.37
C ALA A 60 51.61 -49.52 -21.52
N ALA A 61 51.16 -50.18 -22.60
CA ALA A 61 50.41 -49.54 -23.67
C ALA A 61 48.99 -49.15 -23.22
N ARG A 62 48.29 -50.01 -22.47
CA ARG A 62 46.99 -49.71 -21.87
C ARG A 62 47.07 -48.55 -20.88
N LEU A 63 48.06 -48.57 -19.98
CA LEU A 63 48.35 -47.46 -19.06
C LEU A 63 48.70 -46.17 -19.81
N ALA A 64 49.41 -46.26 -20.94
CA ALA A 64 49.73 -45.11 -21.78
C ALA A 64 48.52 -44.56 -22.55
N ASP A 65 47.50 -45.39 -22.78
CA ASP A 65 46.22 -45.03 -23.38
C ASP A 65 45.17 -44.61 -22.32
N GLY A 66 45.53 -44.54 -21.03
CA GLY A 66 44.69 -44.00 -19.96
C GLY A 66 44.03 -45.03 -19.03
N ASP A 67 44.14 -46.32 -19.30
CA ASP A 67 43.56 -47.38 -18.46
C ASP A 67 44.40 -47.60 -17.19
N LEU A 68 44.09 -46.84 -16.14
CA LEU A 68 44.73 -46.92 -14.83
C LEU A 68 44.28 -48.16 -14.03
N GLY A 69 43.32 -48.93 -14.54
CA GLY A 69 42.92 -50.25 -14.06
C GLY A 69 43.83 -51.40 -14.52
N ALA A 70 44.68 -51.18 -15.53
CA ALA A 70 45.61 -52.19 -16.02
C ALA A 70 46.68 -52.54 -14.98
N ARG A 71 47.01 -53.84 -14.84
CA ARG A 71 47.99 -54.34 -13.87
C ARG A 71 49.01 -55.26 -14.53
N PHE A 72 50.29 -55.09 -14.17
CA PHE A 72 51.37 -55.96 -14.60
C PHE A 72 51.22 -57.34 -13.93
N PRO A 73 51.44 -58.45 -14.67
CA PRO A 73 51.15 -59.81 -14.21
C PRO A 73 52.18 -60.31 -13.18
N ALA A 74 52.01 -59.93 -11.91
CA ALA A 74 52.90 -60.32 -10.81
C ALA A 74 52.74 -61.80 -10.37
N ALA A 75 51.55 -62.40 -10.57
CA ALA A 75 51.25 -63.77 -10.12
C ALA A 75 51.72 -64.87 -11.11
N GLU A 76 52.05 -64.49 -12.34
CA GLU A 76 52.43 -65.40 -13.43
C GLU A 76 53.92 -65.31 -13.79
N THR A 77 54.67 -64.46 -13.07
CA THR A 77 56.12 -64.27 -13.24
C THR A 77 56.89 -64.70 -11.99
N ASP A 78 58.15 -65.14 -12.17
CA ASP A 78 59.06 -65.54 -11.10
C ASP A 78 60.28 -64.57 -11.02
N GLY A 79 60.94 -64.52 -9.86
CA GLY A 79 62.23 -63.84 -9.71
C GLY A 79 62.18 -62.31 -9.81
N GLU A 80 63.13 -61.71 -10.53
CA GLU A 80 63.28 -60.24 -10.67
C GLU A 80 62.12 -59.59 -11.47
N ALA A 81 61.42 -60.36 -12.30
CA ALA A 81 60.28 -59.89 -13.09
C ALA A 81 59.02 -59.65 -12.22
N ALA A 82 58.77 -60.52 -11.24
CA ALA A 82 57.66 -60.37 -10.30
C ALA A 82 57.83 -59.15 -9.39
N ALA A 83 59.04 -58.93 -8.87
CA ALA A 83 59.36 -57.76 -8.05
C ALA A 83 59.21 -56.43 -8.83
N LEU A 84 59.52 -56.45 -10.14
CA LEU A 84 59.31 -55.31 -11.02
C LEU A 84 57.82 -55.06 -11.30
N ALA A 85 57.01 -56.11 -11.52
CA ALA A 85 55.56 -55.98 -11.67
C ALA A 85 54.91 -55.36 -10.42
N GLU A 86 55.29 -55.82 -9.23
CA GLU A 86 54.79 -55.28 -7.95
C GLU A 86 55.13 -53.79 -7.80
N THR A 87 56.39 -53.39 -8.04
CA THR A 87 56.81 -51.98 -7.94
C THR A 87 56.11 -51.08 -8.97
N LEU A 88 55.89 -51.58 -10.20
CA LEU A 88 55.17 -50.84 -11.23
C LEU A 88 53.68 -50.74 -10.92
N ASN A 89 53.06 -51.79 -10.37
CA ASN A 89 51.67 -51.74 -9.91
C ASN A 89 51.49 -50.77 -8.73
N GLU A 90 52.40 -50.74 -7.74
CA GLU A 90 52.38 -49.72 -6.67
C GLU A 90 52.50 -48.29 -7.23
N PHE A 91 53.32 -48.09 -8.28
CA PHE A 91 53.39 -46.80 -8.98
C PHE A 91 52.08 -46.43 -9.67
N VAL A 92 51.44 -47.39 -10.37
CA VAL A 92 50.14 -47.19 -11.03
C VAL A 92 49.05 -46.89 -10.00
N ASP A 93 49.02 -47.60 -8.87
CA ASP A 93 48.07 -47.37 -7.78
C ASP A 93 48.23 -45.95 -7.21
N GLY A 94 49.46 -45.46 -7.02
CA GLY A 94 49.72 -44.09 -6.58
C GLY A 94 49.32 -43.01 -7.59
N VAL A 95 49.42 -43.30 -8.90
CA VAL A 95 48.93 -42.41 -9.96
C VAL A 95 47.40 -42.39 -10.00
N ALA A 96 46.74 -43.55 -9.91
CA ALA A 96 45.28 -43.66 -9.85
C ALA A 96 44.70 -42.94 -8.62
N GLU A 97 45.31 -43.09 -7.44
CA GLU A 97 44.90 -42.37 -6.24
C GLU A 97 45.08 -40.85 -6.39
N THR A 98 46.13 -40.40 -7.09
CA THR A 98 46.36 -38.97 -7.36
C THR A 98 45.33 -38.42 -8.34
N VAL A 99 45.01 -39.16 -9.42
CA VAL A 99 43.99 -38.77 -10.41
C VAL A 99 42.62 -38.67 -9.74
N SER A 100 42.22 -39.67 -8.95
CA SER A 100 40.97 -39.67 -8.18
C SER A 100 40.91 -38.55 -7.13
N ALA A 101 42.04 -38.20 -6.49
CA ALA A 101 42.07 -37.07 -5.56
C ALA A 101 41.97 -35.70 -6.25
N VAL A 102 42.48 -35.56 -7.48
CA VAL A 102 42.36 -34.32 -8.27
C VAL A 102 40.95 -34.18 -8.85
N ASP A 103 40.35 -35.30 -9.26
CA ASP A 103 38.96 -35.42 -9.68
C ASP A 103 37.98 -34.97 -8.59
N GLY A 104 38.07 -35.56 -7.39
CA GLY A 104 37.26 -35.15 -6.25
C GLY A 104 37.50 -33.68 -5.81
N PHE A 105 38.70 -33.13 -6.03
CA PHE A 105 38.95 -31.71 -5.83
C PHE A 105 38.29 -30.83 -6.92
N GLY A 106 38.21 -31.33 -8.16
CA GLY A 106 37.45 -30.72 -9.25
C GLY A 106 35.98 -30.57 -8.88
N ASP A 107 35.35 -31.65 -8.43
CA ASP A 107 33.97 -31.68 -7.93
C ASP A 107 33.71 -30.65 -6.81
N GLU A 108 34.60 -30.60 -5.82
CA GLU A 108 34.50 -29.62 -4.72
C GLU A 108 34.56 -28.18 -5.24
N VAL A 109 35.45 -27.90 -6.21
CA VAL A 109 35.57 -26.58 -6.83
C VAL A 109 34.35 -26.24 -7.70
N ALA A 110 33.81 -27.20 -8.44
CA ALA A 110 32.58 -27.04 -9.22
C ALA A 110 31.40 -26.68 -8.31
N GLY A 111 31.17 -27.46 -7.26
CA GLY A 111 30.11 -27.22 -6.29
C GLY A 111 30.27 -25.90 -5.51
N ALA A 112 31.50 -25.50 -5.17
CA ALA A 112 31.77 -24.21 -4.56
C ALA A 112 31.48 -23.04 -5.51
N THR A 113 31.82 -23.19 -6.79
CA THR A 113 31.60 -22.18 -7.83
C THR A 113 30.10 -21.98 -8.12
N GLU A 114 29.33 -23.05 -8.06
CA GLU A 114 27.87 -23.01 -8.22
C GLU A 114 27.18 -22.31 -7.04
N HIS A 115 27.65 -22.54 -5.81
CA HIS A 115 27.23 -21.77 -4.64
C HIS A 115 27.59 -20.28 -4.75
N VAL A 116 28.75 -19.93 -5.31
CA VAL A 116 29.13 -18.54 -5.56
C VAL A 116 28.19 -17.90 -6.58
N ARG A 117 27.88 -18.57 -7.70
CA ARG A 117 26.93 -18.08 -8.71
C ARG A 117 25.54 -17.84 -8.11
N SER A 118 25.00 -18.79 -7.34
CA SER A 118 23.71 -18.63 -6.66
C SER A 118 23.69 -17.43 -5.70
N ASN A 119 24.77 -17.23 -4.94
CA ASN A 119 24.90 -16.07 -4.05
C ASN A 119 25.01 -14.75 -4.82
N VAL A 120 25.67 -14.74 -5.98
CA VAL A 120 25.74 -13.56 -6.85
C VAL A 120 24.36 -13.21 -7.41
N ASP A 121 23.58 -14.18 -7.88
CA ASP A 121 22.25 -13.93 -8.42
C ASP A 121 21.29 -13.42 -7.34
N ARG A 122 21.36 -14.01 -6.15
CA ARG A 122 20.59 -13.53 -4.99
C ARG A 122 21.00 -12.11 -4.59
N ALA A 123 22.29 -11.79 -4.62
CA ALA A 123 22.78 -10.46 -4.32
C ALA A 123 22.37 -9.43 -5.39
N LYS A 124 22.31 -9.82 -6.67
CA LYS A 124 21.78 -8.98 -7.75
C LYS A 124 20.29 -8.69 -7.58
N ALA A 125 19.49 -9.72 -7.30
CA ALA A 125 18.06 -9.54 -7.01
C ALA A 125 17.84 -8.62 -5.81
N GLN A 126 18.66 -8.76 -4.77
CA GLN A 126 18.62 -7.88 -3.61
C GLN A 126 19.05 -6.44 -3.95
N SER A 127 19.99 -6.24 -4.89
CA SER A 127 20.29 -4.89 -5.42
C SER A 127 19.13 -4.30 -6.22
N ASP A 128 18.37 -5.11 -6.95
CA ASP A 128 17.16 -4.68 -7.65
C ASP A 128 16.03 -4.28 -6.68
N GLU A 129 15.90 -4.99 -5.54
CA GLU A 129 15.02 -4.58 -4.43
C GLU A 129 15.45 -3.24 -3.81
N VAL A 130 16.76 -3.00 -3.67
CA VAL A 130 17.28 -1.71 -3.17
C VAL A 130 16.91 -0.57 -4.13
N TYR A 131 16.96 -0.79 -5.45
CA TYR A 131 16.54 0.25 -6.41
C TYR A 131 15.06 0.61 -6.27
N ALA A 132 14.18 -0.39 -6.19
CA ALA A 132 12.76 -0.13 -5.99
C ALA A 132 12.50 0.63 -4.68
N ALA A 133 13.18 0.23 -3.59
CA ALA A 133 13.06 0.90 -2.31
C ALA A 133 13.59 2.36 -2.35
N VAL A 134 14.64 2.63 -3.12
CA VAL A 134 15.17 3.99 -3.29
C VAL A 134 14.20 4.86 -4.11
N ASP A 135 13.64 4.35 -5.21
CA ASP A 135 12.63 5.08 -6.00
C ASP A 135 11.41 5.45 -5.13
N ASP A 136 10.96 4.53 -4.26
CA ASP A 136 9.89 4.79 -3.29
C ASP A 136 10.28 5.89 -2.28
N ILE A 137 11.53 5.90 -1.80
CA ILE A 137 12.05 6.92 -0.88
C ILE A 137 12.13 8.28 -1.57
N GLU A 138 12.62 8.36 -2.81
CA GLU A 138 12.69 9.61 -3.57
C GLU A 138 11.29 10.19 -3.85
N ALA A 139 10.34 9.32 -4.20
CA ALA A 139 8.94 9.71 -4.36
C ALA A 139 8.33 10.19 -3.02
N ALA A 140 8.62 9.51 -1.91
CA ALA A 140 8.17 9.90 -0.58
C ALA A 140 8.77 11.24 -0.13
N ALA A 141 10.07 11.46 -0.33
CA ALA A 141 10.74 12.72 -0.04
C ALA A 141 10.16 13.87 -0.86
N THR A 142 9.81 13.62 -2.13
CA THR A 142 9.14 14.61 -2.99
C THR A 142 7.76 14.97 -2.45
N ARG A 143 6.92 13.98 -2.13
CA ARG A 143 5.60 14.23 -1.51
C ARG A 143 5.72 15.00 -0.20
N GLN A 144 6.70 14.65 0.64
CA GLN A 144 6.94 15.32 1.91
C GLN A 144 7.30 16.81 1.73
N ARG A 145 8.06 17.16 0.68
CA ARG A 145 8.33 18.57 0.33
C ARG A 145 7.07 19.33 -0.05
N ASP A 146 6.16 18.70 -0.79
CA ASP A 146 4.88 19.30 -1.16
C ASP A 146 4.00 19.50 0.09
N ASP A 147 3.91 18.50 0.96
CA ASP A 147 3.18 18.58 2.23
C ASP A 147 3.73 19.69 3.16
N ILE A 148 5.06 19.89 3.17
CA ILE A 148 5.72 20.97 3.92
C ILE A 148 5.34 22.35 3.36
N ALA A 149 5.28 22.48 2.03
CA ALA A 149 4.87 23.73 1.39
C ALA A 149 3.42 24.09 1.76
N ASP A 150 2.54 23.10 1.77
CA ASP A 150 1.14 23.25 2.17
C ASP A 150 1.01 23.60 3.65
N ALA A 151 1.70 22.87 4.54
CA ALA A 151 1.71 23.16 5.97
C ALA A 151 2.23 24.59 6.27
N THR A 152 3.25 25.04 5.53
CA THR A 152 3.77 26.41 5.66
C THR A 152 2.71 27.45 5.26
N SER A 153 1.96 27.21 4.19
CA SER A 153 0.86 28.07 3.76
C SER A 153 -0.28 28.11 4.79
N GLU A 154 -0.62 26.98 5.39
CA GLU A 154 -1.61 26.91 6.48
C GLU A 154 -1.14 27.69 7.71
N LEU A 155 0.13 27.57 8.11
CA LEU A 155 0.70 28.31 9.24
C LEU A 155 0.70 29.82 9.01
N GLN A 156 0.94 30.28 7.78
CA GLN A 156 0.79 31.70 7.42
C GLN A 156 -0.66 32.18 7.59
N THR A 157 -1.63 31.33 7.27
CA THR A 157 -3.05 31.62 7.47
C THR A 157 -3.40 31.71 8.95
N VAL A 158 -2.89 30.79 9.77
CA VAL A 158 -3.10 30.83 11.23
C VAL A 158 -2.43 32.08 11.83
N SER A 159 -1.21 32.42 11.41
CA SER A 159 -0.53 33.64 11.86
C SER A 159 -1.35 34.90 11.56
N ALA A 160 -1.91 35.00 10.35
CA ALA A 160 -2.77 36.13 9.98
C ALA A 160 -4.04 36.19 10.84
N ALA A 161 -4.65 35.04 11.15
CA ALA A 161 -5.82 34.98 12.04
C ALA A 161 -5.47 35.37 13.48
N THR A 162 -4.30 34.97 13.99
CA THR A 162 -3.79 35.37 15.31
C THR A 162 -3.59 36.89 15.39
N GLU A 163 -3.01 37.51 14.37
CA GLU A 163 -2.89 38.98 14.29
C GLU A 163 -4.25 39.68 14.26
N GLU A 164 -5.24 39.11 13.58
CA GLU A 164 -6.61 39.65 13.54
C GLU A 164 -7.31 39.55 14.90
N VAL A 165 -7.10 38.45 15.64
CA VAL A 165 -7.60 38.30 17.01
C VAL A 165 -6.93 39.29 17.96
N ALA A 166 -5.61 39.49 17.86
CA ALA A 166 -4.89 40.50 18.65
C ALA A 166 -5.45 41.92 18.41
N ALA A 167 -5.63 42.29 17.14
CA ALA A 167 -6.21 43.59 16.78
C ALA A 167 -7.65 43.75 17.29
N SER A 168 -8.45 42.67 17.25
CA SER A 168 -9.81 42.65 17.79
C SER A 168 -9.82 42.83 19.31
N ALA A 169 -8.93 42.13 20.03
CA ALA A 169 -8.76 42.27 21.47
C ALA A 169 -8.37 43.71 21.85
N ASP A 170 -7.46 44.34 21.11
CA ASP A 170 -7.08 45.75 21.28
C ASP A 170 -8.28 46.69 21.10
N GLN A 171 -9.12 46.43 20.11
CA GLN A 171 -10.32 47.22 19.86
C GLN A 171 -11.37 47.06 20.99
N VAL A 172 -11.54 45.86 21.53
CA VAL A 172 -12.44 45.62 22.67
C VAL A 172 -11.89 46.32 23.92
N ALA A 173 -10.58 46.24 24.19
CA ALA A 173 -9.95 46.95 25.30
C ALA A 173 -10.18 48.47 25.21
N ALA A 174 -10.00 49.05 24.03
CA ALA A 174 -10.24 50.48 23.81
C ALA A 174 -11.71 50.87 24.04
N THR A 175 -12.64 50.01 23.63
CA THR A 175 -14.08 50.22 23.85
C THR A 175 -14.44 50.08 25.33
N ALA A 176 -13.88 49.09 26.03
CA ALA A 176 -14.09 48.92 27.47
C ALA A 176 -13.59 50.14 28.26
N ALA A 177 -12.44 50.71 27.89
CA ALA A 177 -11.92 51.93 28.51
C ALA A 177 -12.84 53.14 28.30
N ASP A 178 -13.43 53.31 27.11
CA ASP A 178 -14.39 54.37 26.80
C ASP A 178 -15.72 54.17 27.56
N VAL A 179 -16.17 52.92 27.74
CA VAL A 179 -17.36 52.63 28.58
C VAL A 179 -17.06 52.89 30.06
N ALA A 180 -15.86 52.57 30.56
CA ALA A 180 -15.45 52.88 31.93
C ALA A 180 -15.53 54.40 32.20
N GLU A 181 -14.96 55.22 31.32
CA GLU A 181 -15.00 56.68 31.44
C GLU A 181 -16.44 57.21 31.48
N ARG A 182 -17.32 56.73 30.59
CA ARG A 182 -18.73 57.13 30.59
C ARG A 182 -19.50 56.64 31.82
N THR A 183 -19.09 55.53 32.40
CA THR A 183 -19.70 54.98 33.61
C THR A 183 -19.32 55.83 34.83
N ASP A 184 -18.08 56.28 34.92
CA ASP A 184 -17.64 57.26 35.92
C ASP A 184 -18.41 58.58 35.77
N GLU A 185 -18.52 59.12 34.55
CA GLU A 185 -19.32 60.33 34.29
C GLU A 185 -20.80 60.16 34.67
N GLY A 186 -21.39 58.99 34.39
CA GLY A 186 -22.75 58.65 34.75
C GLY A 186 -22.97 58.57 36.27
N THR A 187 -22.01 57.99 36.98
CA THR A 187 -21.98 57.89 38.45
C THR A 187 -21.90 59.28 39.10
N ASP A 188 -21.04 60.14 38.58
CA ASP A 188 -20.91 61.53 39.03
C ASP A 188 -22.19 62.33 38.78
N ALA A 189 -22.79 62.19 37.59
CA ALA A 189 -24.04 62.86 37.22
C ALA A 189 -25.23 62.42 38.10
N ALA A 190 -25.36 61.11 38.36
CA ALA A 190 -26.39 60.58 39.25
C ALA A 190 -26.21 61.08 40.69
N THR A 191 -24.97 61.09 41.18
CA THR A 191 -24.64 61.60 42.52
C THR A 191 -24.98 63.09 42.65
N ALA A 192 -24.64 63.91 41.66
CA ALA A 192 -24.97 65.32 41.63
C ALA A 192 -26.49 65.57 41.59
N ALA A 193 -27.24 64.75 40.84
CA ALA A 193 -28.70 64.84 40.79
C ALA A 193 -29.34 64.53 42.16
N ILE A 194 -28.84 63.52 42.87
CA ILE A 194 -29.28 63.20 44.23
C ILE A 194 -29.01 64.37 45.18
N GLU A 195 -27.84 65.00 45.10
CA GLU A 195 -27.49 66.16 45.94
C GLU A 195 -28.42 67.35 45.68
N GLU A 196 -28.66 67.70 44.41
CA GLU A 196 -29.58 68.79 44.05
C GLU A 196 -31.03 68.51 44.48
N LEU A 197 -31.52 67.28 44.33
CA LEU A 197 -32.87 66.93 44.79
C LEU A 197 -33.01 66.99 46.31
N ARG A 198 -31.96 66.65 47.07
CA ARG A 198 -31.94 66.85 48.53
C ARG A 198 -31.98 68.34 48.90
N VAL A 199 -31.30 69.19 48.14
CA VAL A 199 -31.40 70.65 48.33
C VAL A 199 -32.82 71.15 48.03
N VAL A 200 -33.50 70.59 47.03
CA VAL A 200 -34.90 70.91 46.72
C VAL A 200 -35.83 70.48 47.87
N ASP A 201 -35.67 69.27 48.43
CA ASP A 201 -36.43 68.80 49.60
C ASP A 201 -36.25 69.75 50.80
N GLU A 202 -35.01 70.11 51.15
CA GLU A 202 -34.71 71.03 52.26
C GLU A 202 -35.28 72.45 52.04
N ARG A 203 -35.23 72.95 50.79
CA ARG A 203 -35.82 74.25 50.41
C ARG A 203 -37.34 74.23 50.51
N THR A 204 -37.96 73.11 50.17
CA THR A 204 -39.41 72.89 50.24
C THR A 204 -39.86 72.84 51.70
N GLU A 205 -39.11 72.16 52.58
CA GLU A 205 -39.34 72.14 54.03
C GLU A 205 -39.24 73.56 54.62
N THR A 206 -38.20 74.32 54.25
CA THR A 206 -38.06 75.72 54.68
C THR A 206 -39.21 76.62 54.18
N ALA A 207 -39.77 76.33 53.00
CA ALA A 207 -40.91 77.07 52.47
C ALA A 207 -42.19 76.75 53.25
N LEU A 208 -42.42 75.48 53.60
CA LEU A 208 -43.53 75.05 54.46
C LEU A 208 -43.50 75.77 55.82
N ASP A 209 -42.35 75.82 56.51
CA ASP A 209 -42.21 76.55 57.78
C ASP A 209 -42.62 78.03 57.69
N ARG A 210 -42.31 78.68 56.55
CA ARG A 210 -42.68 80.09 56.30
C ARG A 210 -44.17 80.25 56.04
N VAL A 211 -44.78 79.29 55.35
CA VAL A 211 -46.22 79.26 55.07
C VAL A 211 -47.00 79.03 56.36
N GLU A 212 -46.55 78.12 57.24
CA GLU A 212 -47.13 77.93 58.58
C GLU A 212 -47.04 79.21 59.43
N THR A 213 -45.91 79.92 59.35
CA THR A 213 -45.75 81.23 60.02
C THR A 213 -46.75 82.25 59.47
N LEU A 214 -46.93 82.31 58.15
CA LEU A 214 -47.90 83.21 57.49
C LEU A 214 -49.34 82.87 57.92
N GLU A 215 -49.69 81.58 57.99
CA GLU A 215 -51.00 81.13 58.47
C GLU A 215 -51.27 81.64 59.90
N SER A 216 -50.27 81.55 60.79
CA SER A 216 -50.37 82.10 62.14
C SER A 216 -50.51 83.62 62.18
N GLU A 217 -49.82 84.36 61.30
CA GLU A 217 -49.95 85.81 61.21
C GLU A 217 -51.33 86.22 60.68
N VAL A 218 -51.84 85.51 59.67
CA VAL A 218 -53.18 85.74 59.09
C VAL A 218 -54.28 85.47 60.13
N ALA A 219 -54.15 84.40 60.93
CA ALA A 219 -55.07 84.11 62.03
C ALA A 219 -55.07 85.23 63.10
N ALA A 220 -53.91 85.79 63.42
CA ALA A 220 -53.83 86.92 64.36
C ALA A 220 -54.48 88.21 63.80
N ILE A 221 -54.44 88.42 62.48
CA ILE A 221 -55.14 89.57 61.84
C ILE A 221 -56.66 89.35 61.87
N GLU A 222 -57.13 88.12 61.70
CA GLU A 222 -58.55 87.77 61.84
C GLU A 222 -59.07 88.12 63.24
N ASP A 223 -58.36 87.70 64.30
CA ASP A 223 -58.71 88.05 65.68
C ASP A 223 -58.79 89.58 65.91
N VAL A 224 -57.89 90.35 65.30
CA VAL A 224 -57.88 91.82 65.40
C VAL A 224 -59.03 92.44 64.61
N THR A 225 -59.37 91.89 63.44
CA THR A 225 -60.47 92.40 62.62
C THR A 225 -61.84 92.10 63.22
N ASP A 226 -62.02 90.91 63.81
CA ASP A 226 -63.20 90.58 64.61
C ASP A 226 -63.38 91.58 65.77
N LEU A 227 -62.29 91.89 66.49
CA LEU A 227 -62.32 92.89 67.56
C LEU A 227 -62.70 94.30 67.05
N ILE A 228 -62.17 94.72 65.89
CA ILE A 228 -62.51 96.03 65.31
C ILE A 228 -63.98 96.05 64.88
N GLN A 229 -64.49 94.97 64.33
CA GLN A 229 -65.89 94.83 63.93
C GLN A 229 -66.82 94.89 65.14
N ASP A 230 -66.48 94.21 66.25
CA ASP A 230 -67.19 94.30 67.53
C ASP A 230 -67.19 95.74 68.08
N ILE A 231 -66.05 96.44 68.02
CA ILE A 231 -65.94 97.84 68.44
C ILE A 231 -66.78 98.74 67.54
N ALA A 232 -66.76 98.54 66.22
CA ALA A 232 -67.57 99.28 65.26
C ALA A 232 -69.06 99.07 65.54
N ASP A 233 -69.48 97.84 65.85
CA ASP A 233 -70.85 97.52 66.22
C ASP A 233 -71.30 98.19 67.51
N GLU A 234 -70.47 98.15 68.54
CA GLU A 234 -70.77 98.83 69.79
C GLU A 234 -70.75 100.36 69.62
N THR A 235 -69.84 100.89 68.82
CA THR A 235 -69.76 102.33 68.49
C THR A 235 -70.98 102.79 67.70
N ASN A 236 -71.46 102.00 66.74
CA ASN A 236 -72.70 102.27 66.00
C ASN A 236 -73.92 102.27 66.93
N ILE A 237 -74.00 101.33 67.89
CA ILE A 237 -75.07 101.30 68.91
C ILE A 237 -74.98 102.54 69.83
N LEU A 238 -73.78 102.94 70.25
CA LEU A 238 -73.55 104.14 71.06
C LEU A 238 -73.91 105.42 70.30
N ALA A 239 -73.55 105.51 69.02
CA ALA A 239 -73.90 106.60 68.13
C ALA A 239 -75.42 106.68 67.90
N LEU A 240 -76.08 105.55 67.68
CA LEU A 240 -77.55 105.45 67.58
C LEU A 240 -78.23 105.94 68.87
N ASN A 241 -77.73 105.52 70.03
CA ASN A 241 -78.22 105.98 71.33
C ASN A 241 -77.99 107.50 71.52
N ALA A 242 -76.85 108.03 71.06
CA ALA A 242 -76.54 109.45 71.09
C ALA A 242 -77.42 110.28 70.13
N SER A 243 -77.71 109.80 68.91
CA SER A 243 -78.65 110.42 67.97
C SER A 243 -80.08 110.45 68.53
N ILE A 244 -80.51 109.39 69.23
CA ILE A 244 -81.80 109.35 69.93
C ILE A 244 -81.86 110.40 71.05
N GLU A 245 -80.80 110.54 71.85
CA GLU A 245 -80.77 111.50 72.96
C GLU A 245 -80.62 112.95 72.46
N ALA A 246 -79.92 113.18 71.35
CA ALA A 246 -79.86 114.47 70.66
C ALA A 246 -81.23 114.92 70.12
N ALA A 247 -82.00 114.00 69.51
CA ALA A 247 -83.38 114.24 69.08
C ALA A 247 -84.33 114.56 70.25
N ARG A 248 -84.03 114.08 71.47
CA ARG A 248 -84.77 114.36 72.71
C ARG A 248 -84.51 115.75 73.30
N ALA A 249 -83.33 116.32 73.08
CA ALA A 249 -82.91 117.62 73.64
C ALA A 249 -83.42 118.86 72.86
N GLY A 250 -84.07 118.67 71.70
CA GLY A 250 -84.62 119.78 70.90
C GLY A 250 -83.55 120.74 70.36
N GLU A 251 -83.83 122.05 70.29
CA GLU A 251 -82.90 123.06 69.70
C GLU A 251 -81.50 123.09 70.36
N ALA A 252 -81.35 122.60 71.60
CA ALA A 252 -80.06 122.53 72.29
C ALA A 252 -79.18 121.31 71.89
N GLY A 253 -79.76 120.31 71.21
CA GLY A 253 -79.09 119.05 70.82
C GLY A 253 -78.61 119.00 69.36
N ALA A 254 -78.96 119.99 68.52
CA ALA A 254 -78.71 119.95 67.08
C ALA A 254 -77.21 119.84 66.69
N GLY A 255 -76.30 120.39 67.49
CA GLY A 255 -74.85 120.22 67.28
C GLY A 255 -74.34 118.82 67.66
N PHE A 256 -75.02 118.13 68.59
CA PHE A 256 -74.69 116.78 69.04
C PHE A 256 -75.23 115.70 68.07
N GLU A 257 -76.38 115.95 67.44
CA GLU A 257 -76.96 115.06 66.42
C GLU A 257 -76.04 114.90 65.21
N VAL A 258 -75.42 115.99 64.74
CA VAL A 258 -74.43 115.96 63.64
C VAL A 258 -73.22 115.10 64.01
N VAL A 259 -72.73 115.20 65.25
CA VAL A 259 -71.59 114.38 65.72
C VAL A 259 -71.99 112.91 65.85
N ALA A 260 -73.20 112.61 66.33
CA ALA A 260 -73.67 111.25 66.48
C ALA A 260 -73.88 110.57 65.10
N GLU A 261 -74.43 111.27 64.11
CA GLU A 261 -74.56 110.74 62.74
C GLU A 261 -73.18 110.55 62.08
N GLU A 262 -72.22 111.45 62.33
CA GLU A 262 -70.84 111.29 61.84
C GLU A 262 -70.13 110.07 62.47
N VAL A 263 -70.29 109.85 63.79
CA VAL A 263 -69.73 108.66 64.48
C VAL A 263 -70.41 107.38 64.01
N LYS A 264 -71.71 107.43 63.74
CA LYS A 264 -72.46 106.31 63.16
C LYS A 264 -71.96 105.95 61.77
N SER A 265 -71.77 106.95 60.90
CA SER A 265 -71.20 106.78 59.56
C SER A 265 -69.79 106.20 59.61
N LEU A 266 -68.92 106.70 60.50
CA LEU A 266 -67.57 106.17 60.72
C LEU A 266 -67.57 104.72 61.22
N ALA A 267 -68.54 104.34 62.06
CA ALA A 267 -68.70 102.98 62.54
C ALA A 267 -69.21 102.03 61.44
N GLU A 268 -70.14 102.49 60.59
CA GLU A 268 -70.58 101.74 59.40
C GLU A 268 -69.43 101.57 58.39
N GLU A 269 -68.64 102.63 58.12
CA GLU A 269 -67.45 102.55 57.27
C GLU A 269 -66.38 101.60 57.83
N ALA A 270 -66.16 101.60 59.15
CA ALA A 270 -65.24 100.67 59.81
C ALA A 270 -65.71 99.22 59.71
N ARG A 271 -67.03 98.99 59.74
CA ARG A 271 -67.65 97.66 59.58
C ARG A 271 -67.53 97.15 58.14
N ASP A 272 -67.79 98.01 57.16
CA ASP A 272 -67.64 97.66 55.75
C ASP A 272 -66.15 97.38 55.42
N ALA A 273 -65.23 98.20 55.93
CA ALA A 273 -63.79 98.00 55.76
C ALA A 273 -63.28 96.71 56.43
N THR A 274 -63.79 96.34 57.61
CA THR A 274 -63.44 95.06 58.26
C THR A 274 -63.99 93.86 57.50
N GLY A 275 -65.20 93.95 56.94
CA GLY A 275 -65.75 92.91 56.07
C GLY A 275 -64.95 92.68 54.78
N GLU A 276 -64.40 93.76 54.18
CA GLU A 276 -63.46 93.64 53.06
C GLU A 276 -62.14 92.96 53.46
N ILE A 277 -61.62 93.25 54.66
CA ILE A 277 -60.44 92.58 55.20
C ILE A 277 -60.73 91.10 55.48
N GLU A 278 -61.87 90.75 56.08
CA GLU A 278 -62.27 89.36 56.32
C GLU A 278 -62.33 88.54 55.01
N SER A 279 -62.89 89.13 53.94
CA SER A 279 -62.88 88.50 52.62
C SER A 279 -61.47 88.32 52.06
N SER A 280 -60.57 89.28 52.33
CA SER A 280 -59.17 89.20 51.91
C SER A 280 -58.41 88.12 52.69
N ILE A 281 -58.63 88.02 54.02
CA ILE A 281 -58.07 86.97 54.89
C ILE A 281 -58.50 85.58 54.39
N ARG A 282 -59.78 85.40 54.06
CA ARG A 282 -60.29 84.12 53.54
C ARG A 282 -59.60 83.72 52.24
N SER A 283 -59.42 84.68 51.32
CA SER A 283 -58.69 84.43 50.07
C SER A 283 -57.22 84.10 50.31
N VAL A 284 -56.56 84.77 51.26
CA VAL A 284 -55.16 84.47 51.62
C VAL A 284 -55.05 83.07 52.24
N ARG A 285 -55.99 82.65 53.08
CA ARG A 285 -56.04 81.28 53.61
C ARG A 285 -56.19 80.23 52.52
N GLU A 286 -57.16 80.40 51.61
CA GLU A 286 -57.36 79.47 50.49
C GLU A 286 -56.09 79.34 49.64
N GLU A 287 -55.38 80.44 49.37
CA GLU A 287 -54.09 80.43 48.66
C GLU A 287 -52.95 79.79 49.49
N THR A 288 -52.97 79.95 50.81
CA THR A 288 -51.99 79.36 51.74
C THR A 288 -52.16 77.83 51.77
N ASP A 289 -53.39 77.35 51.92
CA ASP A 289 -53.72 75.91 51.90
C ASP A 289 -53.31 75.27 50.56
N ALA A 290 -53.63 75.93 49.44
CA ALA A 290 -53.22 75.47 48.12
C ALA A 290 -51.68 75.41 47.98
N THR A 291 -50.96 76.38 48.56
CA THR A 291 -49.49 76.39 48.56
C THR A 291 -48.93 75.22 49.40
N VAL A 292 -49.56 74.86 50.52
CA VAL A 292 -49.16 73.70 51.33
C VAL A 292 -49.31 72.39 50.53
N ASP A 293 -50.45 72.23 49.84
CA ASP A 293 -50.70 71.05 48.99
C ASP A 293 -49.67 70.94 47.85
N GLU A 294 -49.35 72.05 47.17
CA GLU A 294 -48.30 72.07 46.13
C GLU A 294 -46.90 71.74 46.68
N MET A 295 -46.57 72.18 47.89
CA MET A 295 -45.30 71.85 48.55
C MET A 295 -45.21 70.38 48.95
N ALA A 296 -46.31 69.78 49.41
CA ALA A 296 -46.36 68.35 49.69
C ALA A 296 -46.13 67.51 48.42
N GLU A 297 -46.74 67.91 47.30
CA GLU A 297 -46.53 67.25 46.01
C GLU A 297 -45.10 67.44 45.48
N MET A 298 -44.50 68.63 45.66
CA MET A 298 -43.09 68.86 45.32
C MET A 298 -42.15 67.95 46.11
N ARG A 299 -42.44 67.72 47.39
CA ARG A 299 -41.65 66.82 48.24
C ARG A 299 -41.71 65.38 47.75
N GLU A 300 -42.91 64.88 47.48
CA GLU A 300 -43.10 63.51 46.94
C GLU A 300 -42.35 63.32 45.61
N ARG A 301 -42.39 64.34 44.73
CA ARG A 301 -41.62 64.31 43.47
C ARG A 301 -40.11 64.35 43.68
N ALA A 302 -39.62 65.06 44.69
CA ALA A 302 -38.19 65.08 45.02
C ALA A 302 -37.74 63.71 45.53
N ASP A 303 -38.52 63.07 46.41
CA ASP A 303 -38.25 61.72 46.91
C ASP A 303 -38.25 60.67 45.78
N GLU A 304 -39.23 60.71 44.87
CA GLU A 304 -39.28 59.83 43.69
C GLU A 304 -38.09 60.06 42.75
N GLY A 305 -37.67 61.32 42.58
CA GLY A 305 -36.47 61.68 41.84
C GLY A 305 -35.19 61.12 42.46
N ILE A 306 -35.05 61.18 43.80
CA ILE A 306 -33.92 60.62 44.52
C ILE A 306 -33.87 59.11 44.31
N ALA A 307 -35.00 58.40 44.50
CA ALA A 307 -35.06 56.96 44.30
C ALA A 307 -34.69 56.54 42.86
N THR A 308 -35.12 57.33 41.86
CA THR A 308 -34.76 57.10 40.45
C THR A 308 -33.27 57.29 40.20
N ALA A 309 -32.67 58.35 40.76
CA ALA A 309 -31.24 58.63 40.61
C ALA A 309 -30.37 57.60 41.37
N GLU A 310 -30.82 57.11 42.53
CA GLU A 310 -30.17 56.02 43.27
C GLU A 310 -30.18 54.71 42.47
N ALA A 311 -31.31 54.38 41.81
CA ALA A 311 -31.37 53.21 40.93
C ALA A 311 -30.44 53.34 39.70
N ALA A 312 -30.29 54.56 39.16
CA ALA A 312 -29.33 54.81 38.08
C ALA A 312 -27.88 54.66 38.56
N LEU A 313 -27.57 55.12 39.78
CA LEU A 313 -26.25 54.96 40.40
C LEU A 313 -25.89 53.49 40.62
N GLU A 314 -26.85 52.67 41.08
CA GLU A 314 -26.68 51.21 41.21
C GLU A 314 -26.39 50.57 39.84
N ALA A 315 -27.16 50.92 38.80
CA ALA A 315 -26.93 50.40 37.44
C ALA A 315 -25.55 50.77 36.87
N PHE A 316 -25.04 51.99 37.13
CA PHE A 316 -23.69 52.36 36.73
C PHE A 316 -22.61 51.62 37.53
N THR A 317 -22.86 51.34 38.82
CA THR A 317 -21.94 50.55 39.64
C THR A 317 -21.82 49.12 39.12
N ASP A 318 -22.94 48.49 38.76
CA ASP A 318 -22.95 47.16 38.15
C ASP A 318 -22.24 47.18 36.78
N LEU A 319 -22.49 48.20 35.96
CA LEU A 319 -21.81 48.35 34.66
C LEU A 319 -20.29 48.52 34.81
N ALA A 320 -19.81 49.21 35.85
CA ALA A 320 -18.38 49.33 36.13
C ALA A 320 -17.75 47.95 36.42
N ALA A 321 -18.45 47.09 37.18
CA ALA A 321 -17.99 45.74 37.46
C ALA A 321 -17.94 44.87 36.18
N ASP A 322 -18.96 44.96 35.31
CA ASP A 322 -18.99 44.26 34.03
C ASP A 322 -17.83 44.70 33.10
N VAL A 323 -17.46 45.99 33.14
CA VAL A 323 -16.33 46.54 32.37
C VAL A 323 -14.98 46.05 32.91
N GLU A 324 -14.82 45.93 34.23
CA GLU A 324 -13.64 45.34 34.85
C GLU A 324 -13.48 43.86 34.44
N GLU A 325 -14.56 43.07 34.48
CA GLU A 325 -14.56 41.67 34.03
C GLU A 325 -14.19 41.56 32.55
N THR A 326 -14.78 42.41 31.70
CA THR A 326 -14.46 42.47 30.27
C THR A 326 -12.99 42.81 30.04
N THR A 327 -12.43 43.76 30.79
CA THR A 327 -11.02 44.14 30.69
C THR A 327 -10.09 42.98 31.08
N SER A 328 -10.44 42.23 32.11
CA SER A 328 -9.71 41.02 32.51
C SER A 328 -9.77 39.95 31.42
N GLY A 329 -10.95 39.67 30.86
CA GLY A 329 -11.11 38.68 29.79
C GLY A 329 -10.32 39.05 28.53
N VAL A 330 -10.24 40.33 28.18
CA VAL A 330 -9.41 40.80 27.05
C VAL A 330 -7.92 40.62 27.32
N ALA A 331 -7.46 40.80 28.56
CA ALA A 331 -6.07 40.53 28.92
C ALA A 331 -5.71 39.04 28.77
N GLU A 332 -6.60 38.14 29.21
CA GLU A 332 -6.43 36.69 29.02
C GLU A 332 -6.40 36.30 27.54
N ILE A 333 -7.23 36.94 26.70
CA ILE A 333 -7.21 36.71 25.24
C ILE A 333 -5.86 37.15 24.65
N ARG A 334 -5.31 38.30 25.05
CA ARG A 334 -4.00 38.76 24.58
C ARG A 334 -2.89 37.79 24.96
N ASP A 335 -2.84 37.36 26.23
CA ASP A 335 -1.84 36.39 26.70
C ASP A 335 -1.93 35.08 25.90
N ALA A 336 -3.14 34.55 25.67
CA ALA A 336 -3.35 33.35 24.87
C ALA A 336 -2.94 33.53 23.39
N THR A 337 -3.15 34.73 22.84
CA THR A 337 -2.78 35.07 21.46
C THR A 337 -1.26 35.17 21.30
N ASP A 338 -0.55 35.74 22.27
CA ASP A 338 0.92 35.79 22.32
C ASP A 338 1.53 34.38 22.46
N ASP A 339 0.94 33.52 23.30
CA ASP A 339 1.33 32.12 23.43
C ASP A 339 1.11 31.35 22.11
N GLN A 340 0.02 31.65 21.39
CA GLN A 340 -0.27 31.10 20.07
C GLN A 340 0.78 31.54 19.05
N ALA A 341 1.14 32.81 19.01
CA ALA A 341 2.18 33.32 18.10
C ALA A 341 3.52 32.62 18.33
N THR A 342 3.93 32.47 19.60
CA THR A 342 5.15 31.74 19.96
C THR A 342 5.08 30.26 19.54
N SER A 343 3.91 29.63 19.68
CA SER A 343 3.71 28.24 19.26
C SER A 343 3.77 28.09 17.74
N ILE A 344 3.23 29.05 16.98
CA ILE A 344 3.29 29.06 15.52
C ILE A 344 4.75 29.16 15.05
N GLU A 345 5.57 30.04 15.65
CA GLU A 345 7.01 30.13 15.34
C GLU A 345 7.72 28.80 15.57
N ALA A 346 7.45 28.14 16.71
CA ALA A 346 8.05 26.83 17.01
C ALA A 346 7.62 25.73 16.02
N VAL A 347 6.39 25.79 15.52
CA VAL A 347 5.91 24.84 14.50
C VAL A 347 6.53 25.13 13.14
N VAL A 348 6.71 26.41 12.77
CA VAL A 348 7.43 26.80 11.54
C VAL A 348 8.85 26.25 11.56
N ASP A 349 9.60 26.46 12.64
CA ASP A 349 10.96 25.93 12.80
C ASP A 349 11.00 24.38 12.67
N ALA A 350 10.00 23.70 13.23
CA ALA A 350 9.88 22.25 13.14
C ALA A 350 9.60 21.79 11.71
N VAL A 351 8.72 22.47 10.99
CA VAL A 351 8.38 22.17 9.59
C VAL A 351 9.58 22.42 8.67
N GLU A 352 10.34 23.49 8.87
CA GLU A 352 11.58 23.75 8.14
C GLU A 352 12.62 22.64 8.36
N SER A 353 12.81 22.18 9.61
CA SER A 353 13.70 21.04 9.89
C SER A 353 13.27 19.74 9.20
N VAL A 354 11.97 19.49 9.05
CA VAL A 354 11.48 18.33 8.29
C VAL A 354 11.78 18.49 6.80
N GLY A 355 11.75 19.72 6.28
CA GLY A 355 12.15 20.03 4.90
C GLY A 355 13.62 19.76 4.64
N ASP A 356 14.50 20.22 5.53
CA ASP A 356 15.94 19.93 5.45
C ASP A 356 16.20 18.41 5.51
N LEU A 357 15.48 17.69 6.37
CA LEU A 357 15.59 16.22 6.48
C LEU A 357 15.10 15.51 5.22
N ALA A 358 14.05 16.01 4.57
CA ALA A 358 13.56 15.46 3.30
C ALA A 358 14.59 15.64 2.17
N GLU A 359 15.27 16.78 2.12
CA GLU A 359 16.38 17.00 1.17
C GLU A 359 17.59 16.10 1.46
N GLU A 360 17.95 15.91 2.74
CA GLU A 360 19.00 14.97 3.15
C GLU A 360 18.63 13.53 2.80
N THR A 361 17.38 13.11 3.05
CA THR A 361 16.88 11.78 2.71
C THR A 361 16.95 11.50 1.21
N ALA A 362 16.58 12.49 0.38
CA ALA A 362 16.71 12.36 -1.07
C ALA A 362 18.19 12.24 -1.52
N ALA A 363 19.10 12.97 -0.87
CA ALA A 363 20.53 12.85 -1.15
C ALA A 363 21.09 11.48 -0.75
N ASP A 364 20.73 10.98 0.44
CA ASP A 364 21.12 9.65 0.94
C ASP A 364 20.58 8.52 0.05
N ALA A 365 19.36 8.68 -0.46
CA ALA A 365 18.77 7.77 -1.43
C ALA A 365 19.60 7.72 -2.73
N GLY A 366 20.00 8.87 -3.26
CA GLY A 366 20.91 8.96 -4.40
C GLY A 366 22.26 8.28 -4.17
N ASP A 367 22.85 8.43 -2.97
CA ASP A 367 24.09 7.75 -2.58
C ASP A 367 23.90 6.23 -2.48
N ALA A 368 22.76 5.76 -1.95
CA ALA A 368 22.42 4.35 -1.88
C ALA A 368 22.30 3.71 -3.28
N THR A 369 21.69 4.42 -4.25
CA THR A 369 21.64 4.03 -5.66
C THR A 369 23.04 3.87 -6.26
N ALA A 370 23.94 4.82 -5.98
CA ALA A 370 25.32 4.74 -6.46
C ALA A 370 26.08 3.52 -5.88
N VAL A 371 25.87 3.21 -4.58
CA VAL A 371 26.44 2.03 -3.93
C VAL A 371 25.88 0.73 -4.52
N ALA A 372 24.56 0.64 -4.70
CA ALA A 372 23.91 -0.51 -5.33
C ALA A 372 24.45 -0.75 -6.75
N HIS A 373 24.69 0.32 -7.51
CA HIS A 373 25.26 0.24 -8.86
C HIS A 373 26.71 -0.27 -8.87
N ALA A 374 27.53 0.22 -7.95
CA ALA A 374 28.89 -0.28 -7.76
C ALA A 374 28.90 -1.77 -7.37
N GLN A 375 27.98 -2.18 -6.48
CA GLN A 375 27.83 -3.57 -6.07
C GLN A 375 27.41 -4.48 -7.25
N LYS A 376 26.45 -4.07 -8.07
CA LYS A 376 26.02 -4.82 -9.27
C LYS A 376 27.17 -5.00 -10.26
N THR A 377 28.03 -3.99 -10.40
CA THR A 377 29.25 -4.07 -11.23
C THR A 377 30.24 -5.09 -10.68
N SER A 378 30.58 -5.02 -9.39
CA SER A 378 31.49 -5.99 -8.76
C SER A 378 30.94 -7.43 -8.78
N LEU A 379 29.63 -7.61 -8.62
CA LEU A 379 28.99 -8.92 -8.72
C LEU A 379 29.10 -9.52 -10.12
N THR A 380 29.10 -8.69 -11.16
CA THR A 380 29.32 -9.13 -12.55
C THR A 380 30.75 -9.64 -12.75
N GLU A 381 31.75 -8.99 -12.13
CA GLU A 381 33.14 -9.46 -12.16
C GLU A 381 33.31 -10.79 -11.39
N VAL A 382 32.66 -10.93 -10.23
CA VAL A 382 32.67 -12.19 -9.46
C VAL A 382 32.00 -13.33 -10.24
N ALA A 383 30.87 -13.07 -10.89
CA ALA A 383 30.20 -14.05 -11.76
C ALA A 383 31.10 -14.49 -12.92
N ALA A 384 31.81 -13.56 -13.56
CA ALA A 384 32.75 -13.87 -14.64
C ALA A 384 33.95 -14.70 -14.14
N GLY A 385 34.47 -14.39 -12.95
CA GLY A 385 35.54 -15.16 -12.30
C GLY A 385 35.10 -16.58 -11.94
N ALA A 386 33.89 -16.72 -11.38
CA ALA A 386 33.27 -18.01 -11.11
C ALA A 386 33.07 -18.80 -12.41
N SER A 387 32.63 -18.18 -13.50
CA SER A 387 32.50 -18.86 -14.78
C SER A 387 33.82 -19.38 -15.32
N THR A 388 34.85 -18.55 -15.28
CA THR A 388 36.19 -18.96 -15.70
C THR A 388 36.73 -20.13 -14.88
N LEU A 389 36.39 -20.19 -13.58
CA LEU A 389 36.79 -21.28 -12.70
C LEU A 389 36.03 -22.57 -13.04
N ALA A 390 34.72 -22.49 -13.26
CA ALA A 390 33.90 -23.61 -13.70
C ALA A 390 34.41 -24.18 -15.04
N ASP A 391 34.71 -23.33 -16.02
CA ASP A 391 35.21 -23.77 -17.33
C ASP A 391 36.56 -24.51 -17.21
N ARG A 392 37.44 -24.02 -16.32
CA ARG A 392 38.74 -24.66 -16.04
C ARG A 392 38.60 -25.98 -15.30
N THR A 393 37.62 -26.08 -14.41
CA THR A 393 37.30 -27.34 -13.72
C THR A 393 36.71 -28.35 -14.70
N GLY A 394 35.80 -27.96 -15.60
CA GLY A 394 35.31 -28.85 -16.65
C GLY A 394 36.41 -29.31 -17.62
N THR A 395 37.34 -28.42 -17.99
CA THR A 395 38.52 -28.84 -18.78
C THR A 395 39.43 -29.81 -18.02
N LEU A 396 39.47 -29.70 -16.69
CA LEU A 396 40.22 -30.62 -15.83
C LEU A 396 39.51 -31.97 -15.75
N ASP A 397 38.19 -31.97 -15.57
CA ASP A 397 37.29 -33.11 -15.59
C ASP A 397 37.45 -33.91 -16.90
N ASP A 398 37.28 -33.26 -18.06
CA ASP A 398 37.49 -33.86 -19.39
C ASP A 398 38.90 -34.48 -19.56
N ALA A 399 39.91 -33.89 -18.90
CA ALA A 399 41.29 -34.37 -18.95
C ALA A 399 41.55 -35.55 -18.00
N LEU A 400 40.75 -35.69 -16.95
CA LEU A 400 40.79 -36.79 -15.98
C LEU A 400 39.92 -37.96 -16.42
N ASP A 401 38.81 -37.73 -17.12
CA ASP A 401 37.97 -38.74 -17.80
C ASP A 401 38.75 -39.57 -18.82
N ALA A 402 39.83 -39.01 -19.38
CA ALA A 402 40.77 -39.76 -20.21
C ALA A 402 41.53 -40.85 -19.44
N TYR A 403 41.42 -40.90 -18.10
CA TYR A 403 42.08 -41.83 -17.20
C TYR A 403 41.07 -42.62 -16.37
N ASP A 404 40.72 -43.81 -16.86
CA ASP A 404 39.70 -44.67 -16.25
C ASP A 404 40.25 -45.39 -15.00
N ALA A 405 39.71 -45.05 -13.82
CA ALA A 405 40.12 -45.58 -12.51
C ALA A 405 39.09 -46.53 -11.87
N ASP A 406 37.84 -46.54 -12.33
CA ASP A 406 36.78 -47.42 -11.84
C ASP A 406 36.20 -48.20 -13.01
N GLY A 407 36.68 -49.44 -13.17
CA GLY A 407 36.09 -50.38 -14.12
C GLY A 407 34.69 -50.81 -13.69
N THR A 408 33.67 -49.97 -13.91
CA THR A 408 32.28 -50.30 -14.26
C THR A 408 31.42 -49.02 -14.26
N ASP A 409 31.33 -48.33 -15.39
CA ASP A 409 30.14 -47.53 -15.71
C ASP A 409 29.67 -47.90 -17.13
N ASP A 410 28.35 -47.99 -17.28
CA ASP A 410 27.69 -48.32 -18.55
C ASP A 410 27.78 -47.06 -19.43
N GLU A 411 28.82 -46.97 -20.28
CA GLU A 411 29.14 -45.88 -21.23
C GLU A 411 27.99 -45.54 -22.23
N ASP A 412 26.80 -46.13 -22.09
CA ASP A 412 25.69 -46.07 -23.04
C ASP A 412 24.43 -45.34 -22.53
N ALA A 413 24.39 -44.78 -21.30
CA ALA A 413 23.18 -44.13 -20.75
C ALA A 413 23.01 -42.65 -21.17
N VAL A 414 21.85 -42.27 -21.70
CA VAL A 414 21.49 -40.90 -22.08
C VAL A 414 20.86 -40.16 -20.90
N VAL A 415 21.47 -39.05 -20.47
CA VAL A 415 20.94 -38.20 -19.36
C VAL A 415 20.25 -36.96 -19.93
N LEU A 416 19.02 -36.70 -19.48
CA LEU A 416 18.25 -35.52 -19.86
C LEU A 416 18.15 -34.52 -18.71
N ASP A 417 18.83 -33.38 -18.83
CA ASP A 417 18.58 -32.27 -17.92
C ASP A 417 17.23 -31.60 -18.25
N PHE A 418 16.36 -31.53 -17.24
CA PHE A 418 15.03 -30.96 -17.36
C PHE A 418 14.84 -29.79 -16.37
N TRP A 419 14.86 -28.56 -16.88
CA TRP A 419 14.64 -27.37 -16.04
C TRP A 419 13.16 -27.00 -15.93
N HIS A 420 12.66 -26.78 -14.71
CA HIS A 420 11.25 -26.51 -14.45
C HIS A 420 10.94 -25.48 -13.35
N ALA A 421 9.73 -24.92 -13.40
CA ALA A 421 9.29 -23.88 -12.48
C ALA A 421 8.64 -24.40 -11.19
N PHE A 422 8.35 -25.70 -11.10
CA PHE A 422 7.60 -26.26 -9.97
C PHE A 422 8.39 -26.27 -8.66
N GLY A 423 7.65 -26.08 -7.56
CA GLY A 423 8.08 -26.35 -6.19
C GLY A 423 7.08 -27.22 -5.42
N GLY A 424 7.39 -27.54 -4.17
CA GLY A 424 6.48 -28.26 -3.27
C GLY A 424 6.03 -29.63 -3.79
N ARG A 425 4.74 -29.94 -3.65
CA ARG A 425 4.16 -31.24 -4.06
C ARG A 425 4.30 -31.51 -5.57
N LYS A 426 4.24 -30.45 -6.39
CA LYS A 426 4.29 -30.56 -7.86
C LYS A 426 5.69 -30.98 -8.35
N ALA A 427 6.74 -30.43 -7.73
CA ALA A 427 8.12 -30.85 -8.02
C ALA A 427 8.36 -32.31 -7.63
N ARG A 428 7.90 -32.72 -6.43
CA ARG A 428 8.04 -34.12 -5.98
C ARG A 428 7.34 -35.11 -6.90
N LEU A 429 6.12 -34.79 -7.37
CA LEU A 429 5.41 -35.63 -8.33
C LEU A 429 6.16 -35.72 -9.66
N LEU A 430 6.83 -34.65 -10.08
CA LEU A 430 7.66 -34.68 -11.29
C LEU A 430 8.93 -35.52 -11.11
N ASP A 431 9.58 -35.46 -9.94
CA ASP A 431 10.71 -36.33 -9.59
C ASP A 431 10.28 -37.81 -9.58
N GLU A 432 9.10 -38.11 -9.05
CA GLU A 432 8.50 -39.44 -9.11
C GLU A 432 8.27 -39.91 -10.54
N PHE A 433 7.71 -39.05 -11.41
CA PHE A 433 7.54 -39.36 -12.83
C PHE A 433 8.86 -39.60 -13.56
N ALA A 434 9.91 -38.82 -13.26
CA ALA A 434 11.24 -39.04 -13.81
C ALA A 434 11.84 -40.40 -13.38
N ALA A 435 11.70 -40.76 -12.10
CA ALA A 435 12.17 -42.03 -11.58
C ALA A 435 11.37 -43.24 -12.13
N GLU A 436 10.04 -43.11 -12.24
CA GLU A 436 9.18 -44.15 -12.84
C GLU A 436 9.53 -44.37 -14.31
N PHE A 437 9.76 -43.30 -15.07
CA PHE A 437 10.20 -43.39 -16.45
C PHE A 437 11.55 -44.10 -16.58
N ALA A 438 12.55 -43.69 -15.78
CA ALA A 438 13.87 -44.31 -15.78
C ALA A 438 13.83 -45.80 -15.40
N ALA A 439 12.92 -46.22 -14.51
CA ALA A 439 12.72 -47.63 -14.17
C ALA A 439 12.03 -48.44 -15.29
N GLU A 440 11.30 -47.75 -16.16
CA GLU A 440 10.54 -48.31 -17.28
C GLU A 440 11.35 -48.33 -18.60
N THR A 441 12.46 -47.58 -18.69
CA THR A 441 13.31 -47.46 -19.89
C THR A 441 14.77 -47.79 -19.59
N ASP A 442 15.35 -48.75 -20.32
CA ASP A 442 16.78 -49.07 -20.22
C ASP A 442 17.62 -47.94 -20.85
N GLY A 443 18.61 -47.41 -20.11
CA GLY A 443 19.61 -46.47 -20.63
C GLY A 443 19.17 -45.01 -20.79
N ILE A 444 18.06 -44.58 -20.16
CA ILE A 444 17.64 -43.17 -20.13
C ILE A 444 17.41 -42.71 -18.68
N ALA A 445 18.06 -41.61 -18.29
CA ALA A 445 17.82 -40.93 -17.02
C ALA A 445 17.30 -39.51 -17.26
N VAL A 446 16.34 -39.06 -16.45
CA VAL A 446 15.83 -37.68 -16.47
C VAL A 446 16.21 -37.01 -15.16
N ARG A 447 16.81 -35.82 -15.22
CA ARG A 447 17.23 -35.02 -14.06
C ARG A 447 16.41 -33.72 -13.98
N PRO A 448 15.24 -33.74 -13.32
CA PRO A 448 14.49 -32.52 -13.06
C PRO A 448 15.29 -31.56 -12.16
N SER A 449 15.30 -30.27 -12.51
CA SER A 449 15.93 -29.21 -11.73
C SER A 449 14.98 -28.01 -11.65
N SER A 450 14.55 -27.68 -10.44
CA SER A 450 13.73 -26.49 -10.22
C SER A 450 14.55 -25.21 -10.35
N LYS A 451 14.10 -24.28 -11.18
CA LYS A 451 14.63 -22.89 -11.22
C LYS A 451 13.74 -21.91 -10.45
N GLY A 452 12.83 -22.42 -9.61
CA GLY A 452 12.04 -21.66 -8.64
C GLY A 452 10.84 -20.90 -9.20
N SER A 453 10.90 -20.39 -10.43
CA SER A 453 9.79 -19.65 -11.06
C SER A 453 9.79 -19.80 -12.58
N TYR A 454 8.65 -19.51 -13.21
CA TYR A 454 8.56 -19.51 -14.68
C TYR A 454 9.52 -18.53 -15.35
N ARG A 455 9.60 -17.30 -14.82
CA ARG A 455 10.56 -16.30 -15.29
C ARG A 455 12.00 -16.78 -15.13
N GLY A 456 12.32 -17.39 -13.99
CA GLY A 456 13.64 -17.97 -13.73
C GLY A 456 14.03 -19.09 -14.70
N VAL A 457 13.12 -20.03 -15.00
CA VAL A 457 13.39 -21.06 -16.03
C VAL A 457 13.57 -20.41 -17.40
N PHE A 458 12.71 -19.48 -17.77
CA PHE A 458 12.74 -18.83 -19.07
C PHE A 458 14.04 -18.06 -19.31
N GLU A 459 14.43 -17.18 -18.39
CA GLU A 459 15.68 -16.41 -18.48
C GLU A 459 16.91 -17.32 -18.48
N ALA A 460 16.95 -18.31 -17.58
CA ALA A 460 18.07 -19.25 -17.51
C ALA A 460 18.19 -20.06 -18.81
N THR A 461 17.07 -20.53 -19.37
CA THR A 461 17.05 -21.35 -20.60
C THR A 461 17.52 -20.54 -21.80
N LEU A 462 16.99 -19.32 -22.01
CA LEU A 462 17.42 -18.49 -23.14
C LEU A 462 18.90 -18.09 -23.02
N ALA A 463 19.36 -17.70 -21.83
CA ALA A 463 20.76 -17.37 -21.63
C ALA A 463 21.70 -18.59 -21.83
N ALA A 464 21.24 -19.79 -21.52
CA ALA A 464 21.97 -21.03 -21.76
C ALA A 464 21.97 -21.41 -23.26
N ALA A 465 20.85 -21.22 -23.95
CA ALA A 465 20.74 -21.36 -25.40
C ALA A 465 21.68 -20.41 -26.16
N ASP A 466 21.79 -19.15 -25.75
CA ASP A 466 22.71 -18.17 -26.35
C ASP A 466 24.18 -18.58 -26.19
N ARG A 467 24.51 -19.37 -25.17
CA ARG A 467 25.84 -19.95 -24.94
C ARG A 467 26.04 -21.30 -25.64
N GLY A 468 25.01 -21.85 -26.28
CA GLY A 468 25.06 -23.14 -26.96
C GLY A 468 24.91 -24.35 -26.05
N ASP A 469 24.48 -24.17 -24.81
CA ASP A 469 24.35 -25.25 -23.81
C ASP A 469 23.01 -25.18 -23.03
N PRO A 470 21.85 -25.22 -23.73
CA PRO A 470 20.54 -25.25 -23.07
C PRO A 470 20.24 -26.64 -22.45
N PRO A 471 19.35 -26.73 -21.44
CA PRO A 471 18.87 -28.02 -20.97
C PRO A 471 18.15 -28.78 -22.10
N ALA A 472 18.22 -30.10 -22.09
CA ALA A 472 17.53 -30.94 -23.08
C ALA A 472 16.02 -30.66 -23.11
N ILE A 473 15.41 -30.44 -21.94
CA ILE A 473 14.01 -30.04 -21.81
C ILE A 473 13.89 -28.77 -20.94
N ALA A 474 13.15 -27.78 -21.42
CA ALA A 474 12.82 -26.58 -20.68
C ALA A 474 11.30 -26.41 -20.52
N HIS A 475 10.85 -26.19 -19.28
CA HIS A 475 9.45 -25.90 -19.00
C HIS A 475 9.21 -24.38 -18.96
N LEU A 476 8.61 -23.86 -20.03
CA LEU A 476 8.35 -22.45 -20.23
C LEU A 476 6.86 -22.14 -20.08
N TYR A 477 6.54 -21.00 -19.46
CA TYR A 477 5.18 -20.48 -19.41
C TYR A 477 4.62 -20.06 -20.79
N GLU A 478 3.30 -19.93 -20.87
CA GLU A 478 2.59 -19.62 -22.10
C GLU A 478 3.00 -18.27 -22.71
N ILE A 479 3.24 -17.24 -21.89
CA ILE A 479 3.61 -15.90 -22.39
C ILE A 479 5.03 -15.82 -22.96
N GLY A 480 5.91 -16.75 -22.59
CA GLY A 480 7.27 -16.87 -23.13
C GLY A 480 7.30 -17.39 -24.56
N THR A 481 6.18 -17.90 -25.09
CA THR A 481 6.13 -18.61 -26.38
C THR A 481 6.65 -17.76 -27.54
N ARG A 482 6.30 -16.46 -27.63
CA ARG A 482 6.77 -15.60 -28.75
C ARG A 482 8.29 -15.49 -28.76
N ARG A 483 8.89 -15.20 -27.61
CA ARG A 483 10.34 -15.06 -27.46
C ARG A 483 11.08 -16.40 -27.61
N ALA A 484 10.48 -17.51 -27.18
CA ALA A 484 11.04 -18.85 -27.41
C ALA A 484 11.02 -19.25 -28.91
N LEU A 485 10.01 -18.81 -29.66
CA LEU A 485 10.00 -18.98 -31.13
C LEU A 485 11.06 -18.08 -31.79
N ASP A 486 11.18 -16.83 -31.34
CA ASP A 486 12.13 -15.86 -31.89
C ASP A 486 13.60 -16.19 -31.59
N SER A 487 13.90 -16.96 -30.54
CA SER A 487 15.27 -17.37 -30.23
C SER A 487 15.81 -18.47 -31.14
N GLU A 488 14.94 -19.17 -31.87
CA GLU A 488 15.28 -20.33 -32.71
C GLU A 488 16.01 -21.48 -31.97
N ALA A 489 16.04 -21.44 -30.63
CA ALA A 489 16.81 -22.34 -29.79
C ALA A 489 16.16 -23.72 -29.58
N PHE A 490 14.96 -23.94 -30.13
CA PHE A 490 14.14 -25.10 -29.83
C PHE A 490 13.64 -25.80 -31.09
N THR A 491 13.72 -27.12 -31.10
CA THR A 491 13.13 -27.94 -32.16
C THR A 491 11.63 -28.10 -31.91
N PRO A 492 10.76 -27.95 -32.94
CA PRO A 492 9.34 -28.20 -32.78
C PRO A 492 9.05 -29.64 -32.33
N VAL A 493 8.40 -29.80 -31.19
CA VAL A 493 8.11 -31.10 -30.57
C VAL A 493 7.32 -32.04 -31.50
N GLU A 494 6.43 -31.51 -32.36
CA GLU A 494 5.71 -32.35 -33.34
C GLU A 494 6.65 -33.18 -34.23
N ARG A 495 7.78 -32.59 -34.64
CA ARG A 495 8.77 -33.27 -35.50
C ARG A 495 9.49 -34.40 -34.78
N LEU A 496 9.59 -34.31 -33.45
CA LEU A 496 10.24 -35.33 -32.61
C LEU A 496 9.28 -36.48 -32.29
N LEU A 497 7.96 -36.24 -32.34
CA LEU A 497 6.92 -37.20 -32.01
C LEU A 497 6.32 -37.89 -33.25
N ASP A 498 6.44 -37.30 -34.43
CA ASP A 498 5.93 -37.87 -35.68
C ASP A 498 6.72 -39.12 -36.12
N ARG A 499 5.99 -40.21 -36.36
CA ARG A 499 6.54 -41.52 -36.72
C ARG A 499 6.82 -41.69 -38.21
N ASP A 500 6.16 -40.91 -39.08
CA ASP A 500 6.29 -41.04 -40.54
C ASP A 500 7.27 -40.03 -41.15
N ALA A 501 7.64 -38.97 -40.43
CA ALA A 501 8.58 -37.93 -40.85
C ALA A 501 10.07 -38.32 -40.70
N GLY A 502 10.46 -39.58 -40.90
CA GLY A 502 11.88 -40.00 -40.91
C GLY A 502 12.70 -39.71 -39.64
N GLY A 503 12.07 -39.20 -38.58
CA GLY A 503 12.68 -38.86 -37.31
C GLY A 503 12.74 -40.09 -36.42
N LEU A 504 13.83 -40.83 -36.53
CA LEU A 504 14.46 -41.55 -35.41
C LEU A 504 13.66 -42.66 -34.67
N GLY A 505 12.37 -42.85 -34.94
CA GLY A 505 11.54 -43.96 -34.50
C GLY A 505 11.48 -45.05 -35.57
N GLY A 506 12.62 -45.66 -35.88
CA GLY A 506 12.71 -46.60 -37.00
C GLY A 506 13.85 -47.59 -36.91
N SER A 507 13.58 -48.71 -36.22
CA SER A 507 14.32 -49.98 -36.20
C SER A 507 15.58 -50.08 -35.33
N GLY A 508 15.44 -50.79 -34.21
CA GLY A 508 16.53 -51.52 -33.57
C GLY A 508 16.55 -51.46 -32.03
N GLY A 509 15.90 -52.41 -31.38
CA GLY A 509 16.21 -52.80 -29.98
C GLY A 509 15.32 -52.20 -28.88
N ALA A 510 14.78 -53.10 -28.04
CA ALA A 510 14.21 -52.89 -26.69
C ALA A 510 13.01 -51.94 -26.51
N GLY A 511 11.80 -52.44 -26.75
CA GLY A 511 10.84 -52.75 -25.68
C GLY A 511 10.44 -51.76 -24.57
N GLY A 512 10.69 -50.45 -24.65
CA GLY A 512 10.25 -49.48 -23.64
C GLY A 512 8.77 -49.04 -23.77
N PRO A 513 8.07 -48.67 -22.68
CA PRO A 513 6.63 -48.39 -22.66
C PRO A 513 6.32 -46.96 -23.12
N GLY A 514 6.56 -46.67 -24.40
CA GLY A 514 6.05 -45.49 -25.08
C GLY A 514 4.82 -45.87 -25.91
N ALA A 515 3.62 -45.60 -25.40
CA ALA A 515 2.42 -45.71 -26.23
C ALA A 515 2.57 -44.89 -27.53
N ALA A 516 1.83 -45.25 -28.56
CA ALA A 516 1.68 -44.43 -29.75
C ALA A 516 0.98 -43.12 -29.38
N PHE A 517 1.74 -42.12 -28.94
CA PHE A 517 1.24 -40.78 -28.68
C PHE A 517 1.16 -40.02 -30.00
N SER A 518 -0.04 -39.56 -30.37
CA SER A 518 -0.23 -38.60 -31.45
C SER A 518 -0.45 -37.21 -30.87
N PRO A 519 0.17 -36.15 -31.43
CA PRO A 519 -0.19 -34.77 -31.10
C PRO A 519 -1.68 -34.43 -31.31
N ASP A 520 -2.40 -35.23 -32.12
CA ASP A 520 -3.84 -35.13 -32.30
C ASP A 520 -4.67 -35.64 -31.11
N ASP A 521 -4.06 -36.39 -30.19
CA ASP A 521 -4.72 -36.90 -28.98
C ASP A 521 -4.78 -35.86 -27.84
N LEU A 522 -4.16 -34.69 -28.04
CA LEU A 522 -4.18 -33.56 -27.12
C LEU A 522 -5.51 -32.80 -27.21
N LEU A 523 -5.95 -32.24 -26.08
CA LEU A 523 -7.09 -31.32 -26.06
C LEU A 523 -6.80 -30.11 -26.97
N ALA A 524 -7.62 -29.94 -28.00
CA ALA A 524 -7.41 -28.90 -29.01
C ALA A 524 -7.26 -27.47 -28.41
N PRO A 525 -8.11 -27.01 -27.46
CA PRO A 525 -7.95 -25.68 -26.86
C PRO A 525 -6.59 -25.48 -26.16
N VAL A 526 -6.01 -26.57 -25.63
CA VAL A 526 -4.71 -26.54 -24.96
C VAL A 526 -3.57 -26.54 -25.98
N ALA A 527 -3.62 -27.45 -26.96
CA ALA A 527 -2.59 -27.59 -27.99
C ALA A 527 -2.52 -26.38 -28.92
N ASN A 528 -3.66 -25.76 -29.24
CA ASN A 528 -3.73 -24.63 -30.17
C ASN A 528 -2.94 -23.41 -29.69
N TYR A 529 -2.84 -23.19 -28.37
CA TYR A 529 -1.99 -22.11 -27.86
C TYR A 529 -0.53 -22.27 -28.27
N TYR A 530 -0.03 -23.50 -28.45
CA TYR A 530 1.38 -23.82 -28.73
C TYR A 530 1.64 -24.25 -30.19
N ARG A 531 0.61 -24.19 -31.05
CA ARG A 531 0.77 -24.40 -32.50
C ARG A 531 1.13 -23.10 -33.21
N THR A 532 2.06 -23.16 -34.16
CA THR A 532 2.39 -22.06 -35.08
C THR A 532 2.39 -22.64 -36.49
N ASP A 533 1.66 -22.02 -37.42
CA ASP A 533 1.50 -22.53 -38.79
C ASP A 533 1.06 -24.00 -38.85
N GLY A 534 0.24 -24.42 -37.88
CA GLY A 534 -0.26 -25.78 -37.74
C GLY A 534 0.68 -26.77 -37.04
N VAL A 535 1.92 -26.37 -36.72
CA VAL A 535 2.94 -27.24 -36.08
C VAL A 535 2.99 -27.00 -34.58
N LEU A 536 2.95 -28.06 -33.78
CA LEU A 536 3.12 -28.02 -32.32
C LEU A 536 4.60 -27.82 -31.95
N HIS A 537 4.92 -26.63 -31.44
CA HIS A 537 6.30 -26.28 -31.10
C HIS A 537 6.75 -26.80 -29.73
N SER A 538 5.84 -26.87 -28.77
CA SER A 538 6.10 -27.38 -27.42
C SER A 538 4.96 -28.26 -26.93
N MET A 539 5.28 -29.22 -26.06
CA MET A 539 4.28 -30.12 -25.47
C MET A 539 3.54 -29.40 -24.34
N PRO A 540 2.23 -29.15 -24.42
CA PRO A 540 1.50 -28.63 -23.27
C PRO A 540 1.63 -29.59 -22.09
N PHE A 541 1.83 -29.08 -20.87
CA PHE A 541 2.01 -29.96 -19.71
C PHE A 541 1.09 -29.63 -18.56
N ASN A 542 1.13 -28.38 -18.08
CA ASN A 542 0.23 -27.94 -17.03
C ASN A 542 -0.62 -26.78 -17.56
N ALA A 543 -1.88 -27.06 -17.80
CA ALA A 543 -2.84 -26.08 -18.30
C ALA A 543 -3.86 -25.74 -17.22
N SER A 544 -4.23 -24.46 -17.12
CA SER A 544 -5.29 -23.99 -16.23
C SER A 544 -6.08 -22.86 -16.87
N THR A 545 -7.32 -22.69 -16.42
CA THR A 545 -8.22 -21.57 -16.74
C THR A 545 -8.78 -20.98 -15.44
N PRO A 546 -9.29 -19.74 -15.45
CA PRO A 546 -10.01 -19.21 -14.31
C PRO A 546 -11.41 -19.84 -14.21
N VAL A 547 -11.94 -19.91 -12.99
CA VAL A 547 -13.32 -20.32 -12.68
C VAL A 547 -13.86 -19.45 -11.54
N LEU A 548 -15.18 -19.48 -11.36
CA LEU A 548 -15.82 -18.86 -10.20
C LEU A 548 -16.01 -19.90 -9.08
N TYR A 549 -15.34 -19.71 -7.96
CA TYR A 549 -15.63 -20.42 -6.73
C TYR A 549 -16.68 -19.63 -5.93
N TYR A 550 -17.57 -20.34 -5.22
CA TYR A 550 -18.56 -19.68 -4.37
C TYR A 550 -18.92 -20.51 -3.15
N ASP A 551 -19.26 -19.84 -2.05
CA ASP A 551 -19.75 -20.47 -0.83
C ASP A 551 -21.23 -20.85 -1.02
N ARG A 552 -21.50 -22.14 -1.19
CA ARG A 552 -22.87 -22.65 -1.36
C ARG A 552 -23.73 -22.41 -0.12
N ALA A 553 -23.13 -22.47 1.08
CA ALA A 553 -23.86 -22.21 2.32
C ALA A 553 -24.18 -20.71 2.49
N ALA A 554 -23.30 -19.80 2.03
CA ALA A 554 -23.63 -18.38 1.98
C ALA A 554 -24.75 -18.09 0.97
N PHE A 555 -24.74 -18.73 -0.20
CA PHE A 555 -25.81 -18.61 -1.18
C PHE A 555 -27.16 -19.01 -0.59
N GLU A 556 -27.25 -20.18 0.06
CA GLU A 556 -28.46 -20.63 0.74
C GLU A 556 -28.94 -19.64 1.81
N ARG A 557 -28.02 -19.11 2.64
CA ARG A 557 -28.34 -18.11 3.67
C ARG A 557 -28.86 -16.80 3.08
N ALA A 558 -28.35 -16.39 1.93
CA ALA A 558 -28.76 -15.20 1.20
C ALA A 558 -30.08 -15.39 0.40
N GLY A 559 -30.57 -16.63 0.31
CA GLY A 559 -31.75 -17.00 -0.48
C GLY A 559 -31.47 -17.11 -1.98
N LEU A 560 -30.21 -17.32 -2.35
CA LEU A 560 -29.76 -17.68 -3.70
C LEU A 560 -29.81 -19.21 -3.88
N ASP A 561 -29.95 -19.67 -5.11
CA ASP A 561 -29.91 -21.10 -5.43
C ASP A 561 -28.44 -21.57 -5.47
N PRO A 562 -27.99 -22.49 -4.59
CA PRO A 562 -26.62 -22.96 -4.57
C PRO A 562 -26.26 -23.84 -5.77
N ASP A 563 -27.23 -24.27 -6.60
CA ASP A 563 -27.02 -25.06 -7.81
C ASP A 563 -27.07 -24.23 -9.11
N ASP A 564 -27.26 -22.91 -8.99
CA ASP A 564 -27.34 -21.96 -10.12
C ASP A 564 -26.31 -20.82 -9.93
N PRO A 565 -25.00 -21.07 -10.15
CA PRO A 565 -23.95 -20.05 -9.99
C PRO A 565 -24.09 -18.94 -11.06
N PRO A 566 -23.73 -17.69 -10.74
CA PRO A 566 -23.81 -16.59 -11.70
C PRO A 566 -22.81 -16.75 -12.85
N GLU A 567 -23.24 -16.51 -14.09
CA GLU A 567 -22.41 -16.70 -15.29
C GLU A 567 -22.01 -15.38 -15.95
N THR A 568 -22.69 -14.27 -15.64
CA THR A 568 -22.42 -12.95 -16.22
C THR A 568 -22.07 -11.92 -15.15
N PHE A 569 -21.41 -10.83 -15.54
CA PHE A 569 -21.07 -9.71 -14.64
C PHE A 569 -22.28 -9.15 -13.89
N ASP A 570 -23.42 -9.01 -14.57
CA ASP A 570 -24.68 -8.55 -13.97
C ASP A 570 -25.22 -9.54 -12.94
N GLU A 571 -25.09 -10.84 -13.20
CA GLU A 571 -25.52 -11.88 -12.26
C GLU A 571 -24.59 -11.95 -11.05
N VAL A 572 -23.28 -11.83 -11.26
CA VAL A 572 -22.30 -11.75 -10.17
C VAL A 572 -22.61 -10.55 -9.28
N ARG A 573 -22.88 -9.38 -9.88
CA ARG A 573 -23.27 -8.18 -9.13
C ARG A 573 -24.55 -8.42 -8.31
N ARG A 574 -25.60 -8.98 -8.92
CA ARG A 574 -26.86 -9.29 -8.23
C ARG A 574 -26.65 -10.27 -7.07
N CYS A 575 -25.84 -11.31 -7.26
CA CYS A 575 -25.50 -12.26 -6.21
C CYS A 575 -24.69 -11.58 -5.10
N ALA A 576 -23.70 -10.75 -5.46
CA ALA A 576 -22.88 -9.99 -4.53
C ALA A 576 -23.71 -9.04 -3.64
N GLU A 577 -24.60 -8.25 -4.25
CA GLU A 577 -25.55 -7.38 -3.53
C GLU A 577 -26.37 -8.21 -2.53
N ARG A 578 -26.90 -9.35 -2.96
CA ARG A 578 -27.74 -10.19 -2.11
C ARG A 578 -26.98 -10.82 -0.93
N LEU A 579 -25.73 -11.24 -1.17
CA LEU A 579 -24.84 -11.79 -0.13
C LEU A 579 -24.54 -10.76 0.94
N VAL A 580 -24.23 -9.52 0.54
CA VAL A 580 -23.93 -8.41 1.45
C VAL A 580 -25.19 -7.94 2.19
N GLU A 581 -26.30 -7.71 1.48
CA GLU A 581 -27.57 -7.23 2.07
C GLU A 581 -28.15 -8.19 3.11
N SER A 582 -28.02 -9.50 2.88
CA SER A 582 -28.50 -10.52 3.83
C SER A 582 -27.58 -10.69 5.04
N GLY A 583 -26.39 -10.07 5.03
CA GLY A 583 -25.33 -10.28 6.01
C GLY A 583 -24.73 -11.69 5.94
N ALA A 584 -24.84 -12.36 4.78
CA ALA A 584 -24.25 -13.67 4.59
C ALA A 584 -22.72 -13.62 4.58
N THR A 585 -22.16 -12.56 3.97
CA THR A 585 -20.73 -12.23 3.90
C THR A 585 -20.52 -10.72 4.01
N GLU A 586 -19.27 -10.27 4.19
CA GLU A 586 -18.93 -8.84 4.27
C GLU A 586 -18.88 -8.20 2.88
N THR A 587 -18.26 -8.88 1.91
CA THR A 587 -18.26 -8.51 0.49
C THR A 587 -18.85 -9.65 -0.34
N GLY A 588 -19.29 -9.33 -1.55
CA GLY A 588 -19.88 -10.31 -2.45
C GLY A 588 -18.84 -11.18 -3.16
N ILE A 589 -17.75 -10.58 -3.64
CA ILE A 589 -16.69 -11.26 -4.39
C ILE A 589 -15.29 -10.77 -4.01
N THR A 590 -14.27 -11.61 -4.24
CA THR A 590 -12.86 -11.23 -4.18
C THR A 590 -12.06 -11.94 -5.27
N PHE A 591 -10.98 -11.34 -5.72
CA PHE A 591 -9.98 -11.93 -6.61
C PHE A 591 -8.75 -11.02 -6.64
N ALA A 592 -7.58 -11.55 -6.98
CA ALA A 592 -6.40 -10.72 -7.12
C ALA A 592 -6.50 -9.81 -8.35
N THR A 593 -6.01 -8.58 -8.23
CA THR A 593 -5.75 -7.74 -9.40
C THR A 593 -4.66 -8.43 -10.23
N TYR A 594 -5.07 -9.09 -11.31
CA TYR A 594 -4.19 -9.97 -12.08
C TYR A 594 -4.55 -9.93 -13.56
N SER A 595 -3.57 -9.54 -14.38
CA SER A 595 -3.71 -9.34 -15.82
C SER A 595 -4.22 -10.56 -16.57
N TRP A 596 -3.86 -11.76 -16.12
CA TRP A 596 -4.38 -12.99 -16.72
C TRP A 596 -5.91 -13.05 -16.65
N PHE A 597 -6.59 -12.54 -15.62
CA PHE A 597 -8.06 -12.53 -15.63
C PHE A 597 -8.63 -11.57 -16.68
N VAL A 598 -7.96 -10.44 -16.91
CA VAL A 598 -8.32 -9.50 -17.99
C VAL A 598 -8.14 -10.15 -19.36
N GLU A 599 -7.05 -10.88 -19.58
CA GLU A 599 -6.83 -11.63 -20.82
C GLU A 599 -7.97 -12.62 -21.11
N GLN A 600 -8.46 -13.26 -20.05
CA GLN A 600 -9.54 -14.24 -20.13
C GLN A 600 -10.87 -13.56 -20.43
N TRP A 601 -11.13 -12.37 -19.91
CA TRP A 601 -12.33 -11.61 -20.24
C TRP A 601 -12.32 -11.07 -21.66
N PHE A 602 -11.16 -10.71 -22.21
CA PHE A 602 -11.02 -10.38 -23.63
C PHE A 602 -11.26 -11.62 -24.51
N ALA A 603 -10.67 -12.76 -24.15
CA ALA A 603 -10.93 -14.03 -24.83
C ALA A 603 -12.42 -14.41 -24.81
N GLU A 604 -13.05 -14.29 -23.63
CA GLU A 604 -14.47 -14.56 -23.45
C GLU A 604 -15.37 -13.61 -24.24
N ALA A 605 -14.91 -12.37 -24.45
CA ALA A 605 -15.60 -11.39 -25.29
C ALA A 605 -15.30 -11.56 -26.79
N GLY A 606 -14.46 -12.53 -27.18
CA GLY A 606 -14.08 -12.76 -28.57
C GLY A 606 -13.16 -11.68 -29.16
N GLU A 607 -12.57 -10.81 -28.33
CA GLU A 607 -11.77 -9.67 -28.76
C GLU A 607 -10.27 -9.89 -28.50
N PRO A 608 -9.39 -9.55 -29.46
CA PRO A 608 -7.96 -9.63 -29.25
C PRO A 608 -7.47 -8.51 -28.32
N LEU A 609 -6.35 -8.75 -27.62
CA LEU A 609 -5.66 -7.80 -26.74
C LEU A 609 -4.88 -6.75 -27.52
N VAL A 610 -4.35 -7.16 -28.67
CA VAL A 610 -3.49 -6.38 -29.55
C VAL A 610 -3.82 -6.70 -31.01
N ASP A 611 -3.28 -5.94 -31.95
CA ASP A 611 -3.41 -6.22 -33.38
C ASP A 611 -2.60 -7.46 -33.84
N ALA A 612 -2.44 -7.62 -35.16
CA ALA A 612 -1.74 -8.74 -35.79
C ALA A 612 -2.23 -10.13 -35.33
N ASP A 613 -3.55 -10.32 -35.25
CA ASP A 613 -4.20 -11.53 -34.72
C ASP A 613 -3.63 -11.93 -33.36
N ASN A 614 -3.62 -10.98 -32.41
CA ASN A 614 -3.06 -11.20 -31.07
C ASN A 614 -1.55 -11.50 -31.08
N GLY A 615 -0.82 -10.93 -32.04
CA GLY A 615 0.60 -11.19 -32.31
C GLY A 615 0.90 -12.57 -32.95
N ARG A 616 -0.13 -13.29 -33.42
CA ARG A 616 0.04 -14.58 -34.12
C ARG A 616 0.22 -14.40 -35.62
N GLY A 617 -0.37 -13.37 -36.22
CA GLY A 617 -0.25 -13.04 -37.64
C GLY A 617 0.99 -12.20 -37.99
N GLY A 618 1.75 -11.74 -37.00
CA GLY A 618 2.93 -10.88 -37.15
C GLY A 618 3.36 -10.25 -35.83
N THR A 619 4.31 -9.32 -35.87
CA THR A 619 4.69 -8.54 -34.70
C THR A 619 3.63 -7.45 -34.47
N PRO A 620 2.93 -7.45 -33.32
CA PRO A 620 1.90 -6.45 -33.04
C PRO A 620 2.53 -5.09 -32.72
N THR A 621 1.78 -4.01 -32.94
CA THR A 621 2.17 -2.62 -32.65
C THR A 621 1.06 -1.80 -31.98
N GLU A 622 -0.20 -2.26 -32.05
CA GLU A 622 -1.35 -1.54 -31.49
C GLU A 622 -1.96 -2.30 -30.30
N SER A 623 -2.28 -1.57 -29.24
CA SER A 623 -3.12 -2.05 -28.14
C SER A 623 -4.61 -2.06 -28.52
N ARG A 624 -5.41 -2.92 -27.87
CA ARG A 624 -6.87 -2.92 -27.93
C ARG A 624 -7.53 -2.75 -26.55
N PHE A 625 -6.74 -2.46 -25.52
CA PHE A 625 -7.24 -2.36 -24.13
C PHE A 625 -8.20 -1.18 -23.90
N ASP A 626 -8.06 -0.09 -24.65
CA ASP A 626 -8.93 1.10 -24.63
C ASP A 626 -10.26 0.91 -25.38
N GLY A 627 -10.53 -0.29 -25.90
CA GLY A 627 -11.78 -0.59 -26.59
C GLY A 627 -12.98 -0.84 -25.65
N PRO A 628 -14.18 -1.05 -26.22
CA PRO A 628 -15.41 -1.26 -25.45
C PRO A 628 -15.38 -2.45 -24.48
N VAL A 629 -14.54 -3.46 -24.74
CA VAL A 629 -14.35 -4.60 -23.82
C VAL A 629 -13.57 -4.16 -22.58
N GLY A 630 -12.49 -3.39 -22.75
CA GLY A 630 -11.73 -2.84 -21.64
C GLY A 630 -12.59 -1.92 -20.78
N GLU A 631 -13.32 -0.99 -21.38
CA GLU A 631 -14.26 -0.10 -20.66
C GLU A 631 -15.23 -0.90 -19.78
N ARG A 632 -15.80 -2.00 -20.30
CA ARG A 632 -16.73 -2.85 -19.55
C ARG A 632 -16.05 -3.59 -18.40
N ILE A 633 -14.86 -4.14 -18.60
CA ILE A 633 -14.14 -4.90 -17.59
C ILE A 633 -13.70 -3.99 -16.44
N TYR A 634 -12.96 -2.93 -16.77
CA TYR A 634 -12.39 -2.03 -15.77
C TYR A 634 -13.48 -1.19 -15.09
N GLY A 635 -14.54 -0.82 -15.82
CA GLY A 635 -15.75 -0.23 -15.25
C GLY A 635 -16.44 -1.15 -14.25
N TRP A 636 -16.64 -2.42 -14.60
CA TRP A 636 -17.27 -3.39 -13.68
C TRP A 636 -16.43 -3.59 -12.41
N ILE A 637 -15.11 -3.69 -12.52
CA ILE A 637 -14.22 -3.81 -11.35
C ILE A 637 -14.32 -2.56 -10.47
N ALA A 638 -14.25 -1.36 -11.07
CA ALA A 638 -14.31 -0.10 -10.35
C ALA A 638 -15.66 0.10 -9.66
N ASP A 639 -16.77 -0.18 -10.34
CA ASP A 639 -18.12 -0.08 -9.79
C ASP A 639 -18.33 -1.06 -8.63
N MET A 640 -17.93 -2.33 -8.79
CA MET A 640 -18.02 -3.33 -7.72
C MET A 640 -17.21 -2.92 -6.48
N ALA A 641 -16.05 -2.28 -6.67
CA ALA A 641 -15.24 -1.75 -5.57
C ALA A 641 -15.93 -0.55 -4.89
N ALA A 642 -16.41 0.41 -5.67
CA ALA A 642 -17.07 1.63 -5.18
C ALA A 642 -18.33 1.31 -4.37
N ASP A 643 -19.07 0.28 -4.79
CA ASP A 643 -20.29 -0.19 -4.12
C ASP A 643 -20.02 -1.12 -2.93
N GLY A 644 -18.75 -1.40 -2.59
CA GLY A 644 -18.36 -2.27 -1.48
C GLY A 644 -18.67 -3.75 -1.71
N LEU A 645 -18.91 -4.16 -2.95
CA LEU A 645 -19.25 -5.53 -3.33
C LEU A 645 -18.02 -6.39 -3.62
N TYR A 646 -16.90 -5.77 -3.95
CA TYR A 646 -15.61 -6.41 -4.22
C TYR A 646 -14.61 -6.13 -3.09
N HIS A 647 -14.00 -7.19 -2.55
CA HIS A 647 -12.82 -7.06 -1.72
C HIS A 647 -11.57 -7.16 -2.58
N ASP A 648 -10.86 -6.04 -2.71
CA ASP A 648 -9.55 -5.99 -3.37
C ASP A 648 -8.43 -6.44 -2.44
N PRO A 649 -7.73 -7.54 -2.77
CA PRO A 649 -6.58 -8.01 -2.02
C PRO A 649 -5.25 -7.40 -2.54
N GLY A 650 -5.26 -6.69 -3.67
CA GLY A 650 -4.08 -6.11 -4.32
C GLY A 650 -3.57 -6.86 -5.55
N ILE A 651 -2.51 -6.32 -6.16
CA ILE A 651 -1.86 -6.87 -7.37
C ILE A 651 -1.22 -8.22 -7.08
N GLU A 652 -1.55 -9.23 -7.90
CA GLU A 652 -1.11 -10.62 -7.78
C GLU A 652 -1.35 -11.31 -6.42
N ALA A 653 -2.12 -10.68 -5.53
CA ALA A 653 -2.41 -11.08 -4.14
C ALA A 653 -3.39 -12.27 -4.04
N ARG A 654 -3.11 -13.35 -4.80
CA ARG A 654 -3.93 -14.56 -4.92
C ARG A 654 -4.06 -15.31 -3.60
N GLY A 655 -3.06 -15.20 -2.72
CA GLY A 655 -3.11 -15.76 -1.37
C GLY A 655 -4.19 -15.11 -0.52
N GLN A 656 -4.15 -13.78 -0.47
CA GLN A 656 -5.06 -12.94 0.31
C GLN A 656 -6.49 -13.03 -0.21
N ALA A 657 -6.69 -13.08 -1.53
CA ALA A 657 -8.02 -13.33 -2.13
C ALA A 657 -8.63 -14.66 -1.62
N ARG A 658 -7.82 -15.73 -1.60
CA ARG A 658 -8.27 -17.04 -1.11
C ARG A 658 -8.53 -17.04 0.39
N GLU A 659 -7.69 -16.35 1.16
CA GLU A 659 -7.87 -16.21 2.60
C GLU A 659 -9.20 -15.54 2.93
N ALA A 660 -9.52 -14.41 2.28
CA ALA A 660 -10.81 -13.73 2.45
C ALA A 660 -12.00 -14.63 2.08
N PHE A 661 -11.87 -15.49 1.07
CA PHE A 661 -12.89 -16.48 0.74
C PHE A 661 -13.02 -17.56 1.83
N HIS A 662 -11.91 -18.16 2.28
CA HIS A 662 -11.92 -19.22 3.31
C HIS A 662 -12.49 -18.74 4.65
N GLU A 663 -12.25 -17.48 5.00
CA GLU A 663 -12.80 -16.84 6.20
C GLU A 663 -14.30 -16.53 6.10
N GLY A 664 -14.90 -16.69 4.91
CA GLY A 664 -16.30 -16.32 4.65
C GLY A 664 -16.51 -14.81 4.59
N ARG A 665 -15.43 -14.02 4.45
CA ARG A 665 -15.48 -12.56 4.27
C ARG A 665 -16.06 -12.21 2.90
N ALA A 666 -15.65 -12.93 1.86
CA ALA A 666 -16.20 -12.82 0.50
C ALA A 666 -16.99 -14.08 0.12
N GLY A 667 -18.19 -13.93 -0.45
CA GLY A 667 -19.06 -15.06 -0.81
C GLY A 667 -18.69 -15.77 -2.12
N MET A 668 -17.90 -15.10 -2.97
CA MET A 668 -17.41 -15.61 -4.24
C MET A 668 -15.92 -15.29 -4.42
N LEU A 669 -15.23 -16.13 -5.20
CA LEU A 669 -13.81 -16.00 -5.52
C LEU A 669 -13.57 -16.33 -6.98
N ILE A 670 -12.99 -15.41 -7.75
CA ILE A 670 -12.37 -15.78 -9.04
C ILE A 670 -10.97 -16.31 -8.76
N GLY A 671 -10.66 -17.50 -9.27
CA GLY A 671 -9.37 -18.13 -9.08
C GLY A 671 -9.02 -19.14 -10.16
N SER A 672 -7.76 -19.57 -10.17
CA SER A 672 -7.29 -20.61 -11.10
C SER A 672 -7.81 -21.99 -10.68
N THR A 673 -8.15 -22.81 -11.67
CA THR A 673 -8.40 -24.25 -11.52
C THR A 673 -7.23 -24.99 -10.85
N SER A 674 -6.00 -24.52 -11.05
CA SER A 674 -4.81 -25.09 -10.39
C SER A 674 -4.75 -24.89 -8.87
N ALA A 675 -5.60 -24.01 -8.33
CA ALA A 675 -5.74 -23.77 -6.89
C ALA A 675 -6.95 -24.50 -6.28
N MET A 676 -7.72 -25.27 -7.07
CA MET A 676 -8.98 -25.87 -6.63
C MET A 676 -8.83 -26.79 -5.42
N VAL A 677 -7.73 -27.55 -5.35
CA VAL A 677 -7.42 -28.39 -4.18
C VAL A 677 -7.30 -27.52 -2.93
N ASP A 678 -6.45 -26.49 -2.99
CA ASP A 678 -6.21 -25.60 -1.85
C ASP A 678 -7.47 -24.80 -1.45
N VAL A 679 -8.30 -24.40 -2.43
CA VAL A 679 -9.57 -23.70 -2.18
C VAL A 679 -10.58 -24.60 -1.46
N ARG A 680 -10.68 -25.86 -1.88
CA ARG A 680 -11.61 -26.83 -1.25
C ARG A 680 -11.13 -27.27 0.14
N GLU A 681 -9.84 -27.47 0.32
CA GLU A 681 -9.27 -27.90 1.60
C GLU A 681 -9.25 -26.77 2.64
N GLY A 682 -9.10 -25.51 2.20
CA GLY A 682 -9.08 -24.34 3.09
C GLY A 682 -10.47 -23.87 3.52
N ALA A 683 -11.52 -24.17 2.76
CA ALA A 683 -12.88 -23.77 3.08
C ALA A 683 -13.53 -24.65 4.17
N SER A 684 -14.16 -24.01 5.14
CA SER A 684 -14.95 -24.70 6.19
C SER A 684 -16.41 -24.97 5.79
N PHE A 685 -16.76 -24.65 4.54
CA PHE A 685 -18.11 -24.71 3.96
C PHE A 685 -18.08 -25.43 2.60
N PRO A 686 -19.24 -25.90 2.08
CA PRO A 686 -19.32 -26.52 0.77
C PRO A 686 -19.01 -25.50 -0.35
N VAL A 687 -17.90 -25.70 -1.06
CA VAL A 687 -17.50 -24.86 -2.19
C VAL A 687 -18.18 -25.34 -3.48
N GLY A 688 -18.83 -24.42 -4.18
CA GLY A 688 -19.32 -24.60 -5.54
C GLY A 688 -18.32 -24.06 -6.56
N VAL A 689 -18.40 -24.54 -7.80
CA VAL A 689 -17.59 -24.09 -8.94
C VAL A 689 -18.53 -23.80 -10.10
N GLY A 690 -18.54 -22.55 -10.55
CA GLY A 690 -19.24 -22.06 -11.74
C GLY A 690 -18.27 -21.67 -12.85
N TYR A 691 -18.82 -21.36 -14.02
CA TYR A 691 -18.02 -20.85 -15.13
C TYR A 691 -17.41 -19.49 -14.77
N PHE A 692 -16.29 -19.15 -15.41
CA PHE A 692 -15.73 -17.82 -15.34
C PHE A 692 -16.75 -16.80 -15.86
N PRO A 693 -17.07 -15.74 -15.08
CA PRO A 693 -18.15 -14.84 -15.42
C PRO A 693 -17.77 -13.96 -16.61
N VAL A 694 -18.73 -13.68 -17.49
CA VAL A 694 -18.50 -12.93 -18.74
C VAL A 694 -19.18 -11.57 -18.74
N ALA A 695 -18.58 -10.62 -19.47
CA ALA A 695 -19.14 -9.28 -19.66
C ALA A 695 -20.27 -9.23 -20.70
N GLY A 696 -20.48 -10.30 -21.48
CA GLY A 696 -21.40 -10.32 -22.62
C GLY A 696 -21.65 -11.73 -23.15
N GLU A 697 -21.61 -11.90 -24.47
CA GLU A 697 -21.67 -13.23 -25.09
C GLU A 697 -20.41 -14.03 -24.76
N ARG A 698 -20.55 -15.34 -24.55
CA ARG A 698 -19.48 -16.25 -24.16
C ARG A 698 -18.83 -16.83 -25.41
N HIS A 699 -17.53 -16.57 -25.58
CA HIS A 699 -16.72 -17.17 -26.65
C HIS A 699 -15.75 -18.24 -26.12
N GLY A 700 -15.26 -18.11 -24.89
CA GLY A 700 -14.37 -19.10 -24.29
C GLY A 700 -13.13 -18.53 -23.61
N VAL A 701 -12.52 -19.36 -22.77
CA VAL A 701 -11.27 -19.08 -22.06
C VAL A 701 -10.04 -19.53 -22.84
N VAL A 702 -8.89 -18.93 -22.51
CA VAL A 702 -7.58 -19.34 -23.02
C VAL A 702 -6.79 -20.09 -21.95
N VAL A 703 -5.94 -21.04 -22.35
CA VAL A 703 -5.07 -21.73 -21.40
C VAL A 703 -3.96 -20.82 -20.88
N GLY A 704 -3.74 -20.85 -19.57
CA GLY A 704 -2.48 -20.42 -18.95
C GLY A 704 -1.67 -21.62 -18.44
N GLY A 705 -0.43 -21.40 -18.00
CA GLY A 705 0.40 -22.43 -17.39
C GLY A 705 1.71 -22.62 -18.13
N GLY A 706 2.08 -23.84 -18.50
CA GLY A 706 3.36 -24.10 -19.14
C GLY A 706 3.40 -25.29 -20.08
N SER A 707 4.37 -25.24 -20.99
CA SER A 707 4.69 -26.28 -21.96
C SER A 707 6.18 -26.66 -21.92
N LEU A 708 6.49 -27.82 -22.46
CA LEU A 708 7.82 -28.41 -22.48
C LEU A 708 8.43 -28.23 -23.87
N TRP A 709 9.57 -27.56 -23.90
CA TRP A 709 10.35 -27.25 -25.09
C TRP A 709 11.59 -28.13 -25.13
N VAL A 710 11.96 -28.61 -26.32
CA VAL A 710 13.16 -29.43 -26.52
C VAL A 710 14.20 -28.59 -27.23
N ALA A 711 15.41 -28.52 -26.66
CA ALA A 711 16.50 -27.73 -27.22
C ALA A 711 16.94 -28.25 -28.59
N ASP A 712 17.19 -27.32 -29.52
CA ASP A 712 17.71 -27.65 -30.85
C ASP A 712 19.17 -28.12 -30.79
N GLY A 713 19.95 -27.55 -29.86
CA GLY A 713 21.34 -27.93 -29.61
C GLY A 713 21.55 -29.29 -28.93
N ALA A 714 20.49 -29.94 -28.43
CA ALA A 714 20.58 -31.26 -27.82
C ALA A 714 20.99 -32.32 -28.85
N SER A 715 21.78 -33.31 -28.44
CA SER A 715 22.21 -34.41 -29.31
C SER A 715 21.01 -35.20 -29.84
N THR A 716 21.21 -35.91 -30.95
CA THR A 716 20.17 -36.79 -31.51
C THR A 716 19.71 -37.86 -30.52
N ALA A 717 20.58 -38.32 -29.61
CA ALA A 717 20.23 -39.27 -28.57
C ALA A 717 19.34 -38.63 -27.49
N GLU A 718 19.69 -37.42 -27.04
CA GLU A 718 18.91 -36.65 -26.07
C GLU A 718 17.54 -36.24 -26.64
N GLN A 719 17.46 -35.79 -27.89
CA GLN A 719 16.18 -35.44 -28.52
C GLN A 719 15.24 -36.65 -28.63
N ARG A 720 15.77 -37.85 -28.90
CA ARG A 720 14.97 -39.11 -28.91
C ARG A 720 14.49 -39.47 -27.50
N ALA A 721 15.38 -39.39 -26.53
CA ALA A 721 15.05 -39.67 -25.14
C ALA A 721 14.02 -38.66 -24.61
N ALA A 722 14.15 -37.38 -24.97
CA ALA A 722 13.19 -36.34 -24.64
C ALA A 722 11.82 -36.61 -25.28
N ALA A 723 11.78 -37.00 -26.56
CA ALA A 723 10.53 -37.40 -27.22
C ALA A 723 9.84 -38.59 -26.53
N ALA A 724 10.62 -39.60 -26.12
CA ALA A 724 10.12 -40.74 -25.37
C ALA A 724 9.54 -40.33 -24.01
N PHE A 725 10.25 -39.47 -23.26
CA PHE A 725 9.78 -38.96 -21.98
C PHE A 725 8.51 -38.11 -22.12
N LEU A 726 8.46 -37.20 -23.10
CA LEU A 726 7.28 -36.36 -23.37
C LEU A 726 6.05 -37.21 -23.74
N GLY A 727 6.21 -38.21 -24.61
CA GLY A 727 5.13 -39.13 -24.97
C GLY A 727 4.65 -39.99 -23.79
N TRP A 728 5.58 -40.43 -22.94
CA TRP A 728 5.28 -41.18 -21.72
C TRP A 728 4.49 -40.33 -20.71
N LEU A 729 4.91 -39.08 -20.54
CA LEU A 729 4.32 -38.11 -19.62
C LEU A 729 2.92 -37.65 -20.07
N ALA A 730 2.71 -37.58 -21.39
CA ALA A 730 1.42 -37.24 -21.98
C ALA A 730 0.40 -38.39 -21.98
N ALA A 731 0.82 -39.63 -21.67
CA ALA A 731 -0.08 -40.78 -21.70
C ALA A 731 -1.31 -40.62 -20.76
N PRO A 732 -2.50 -41.15 -21.15
CA PRO A 732 -3.74 -40.95 -20.41
C PRO A 732 -3.69 -41.25 -18.90
N GLU A 733 -2.99 -42.32 -18.51
CA GLU A 733 -2.81 -42.71 -17.12
C GLU A 733 -2.06 -41.66 -16.30
N ARG A 734 -0.98 -41.10 -16.86
CA ARG A 734 -0.11 -40.13 -16.19
C ARG A 734 -0.80 -38.77 -16.13
N GLN A 735 -1.47 -38.37 -17.20
CA GLN A 735 -2.28 -37.14 -17.24
C GLN A 735 -3.48 -37.19 -16.28
N ALA A 736 -4.15 -38.34 -16.13
CA ALA A 736 -5.20 -38.50 -15.13
C ALA A 736 -4.67 -38.41 -13.69
N ARG A 737 -3.48 -38.97 -13.41
CA ARG A 737 -2.80 -38.83 -12.11
C ARG A 737 -2.36 -37.38 -11.85
N TRP A 738 -1.74 -36.74 -12.83
CA TRP A 738 -1.34 -35.34 -12.77
C TRP A 738 -2.53 -34.43 -12.45
N HIS A 739 -3.66 -34.64 -13.12
CA HIS A 739 -4.90 -33.89 -12.83
C HIS A 739 -5.37 -34.04 -11.38
N ARG A 740 -5.45 -35.29 -10.90
CA ARG A 740 -5.92 -35.61 -9.55
C ARG A 740 -5.06 -35.01 -8.45
N GLU A 741 -3.74 -35.06 -8.62
CA GLU A 741 -2.80 -34.68 -7.57
C GLU A 741 -2.41 -33.19 -7.62
N THR A 742 -2.61 -32.51 -8.76
CA THR A 742 -2.19 -31.11 -8.94
C THR A 742 -3.31 -30.12 -9.20
N GLY A 743 -4.48 -30.60 -9.65
CA GLY A 743 -5.60 -29.78 -10.09
C GLY A 743 -5.46 -29.14 -11.48
N TYR A 744 -4.33 -29.30 -12.17
CA TYR A 744 -4.18 -28.86 -13.57
C TYR A 744 -5.00 -29.72 -14.52
N PHE A 745 -5.40 -29.18 -15.67
CA PHE A 745 -6.12 -29.98 -16.66
C PHE A 745 -5.26 -31.14 -17.17
N PRO A 746 -5.87 -32.33 -17.40
CA PRO A 746 -5.22 -33.33 -18.20
C PRO A 746 -5.12 -32.80 -19.63
N VAL A 747 -3.96 -32.82 -20.27
CA VAL A 747 -3.81 -32.26 -21.63
C VAL A 747 -4.21 -33.22 -22.75
N HIS A 748 -4.56 -34.46 -22.41
CA HIS A 748 -4.87 -35.54 -23.35
C HIS A 748 -6.34 -35.97 -23.24
N GLU A 749 -7.03 -36.14 -24.37
CA GLU A 749 -8.46 -36.52 -24.43
C GLU A 749 -8.76 -37.83 -23.68
N GLY A 750 -7.98 -38.88 -23.92
CA GLY A 750 -8.11 -40.18 -23.25
C GLY A 750 -7.99 -40.12 -21.72
N ALA A 751 -7.31 -39.12 -21.15
CA ALA A 751 -7.29 -38.92 -19.70
C ALA A 751 -8.64 -38.39 -19.18
N VAL A 752 -9.30 -37.49 -19.92
CA VAL A 752 -10.66 -37.01 -19.60
C VAL A 752 -11.65 -38.18 -19.67
N GLU A 753 -11.63 -38.95 -20.75
CA GLU A 753 -12.50 -40.13 -20.90
C GLU A 753 -12.29 -41.17 -19.79
N ARG A 754 -11.03 -41.33 -19.36
CA ARG A 754 -10.66 -42.23 -18.27
C ARG A 754 -11.26 -41.75 -16.94
N LEU A 755 -11.11 -40.46 -16.63
CA LEU A 755 -11.66 -39.86 -15.41
C LEU A 755 -13.19 -39.96 -15.36
N ASP A 756 -13.87 -39.76 -16.50
CA ASP A 756 -15.32 -39.97 -16.64
C ASP A 756 -15.69 -41.44 -16.37
N ARG A 757 -15.01 -42.39 -17.02
CA ARG A 757 -15.28 -43.83 -16.87
C ARG A 757 -15.06 -44.33 -15.45
N GLU A 758 -14.09 -43.75 -14.75
CA GLU A 758 -13.78 -44.06 -13.35
C GLU A 758 -14.74 -43.39 -12.36
N GLY A 759 -15.71 -42.58 -12.83
CA GLY A 759 -16.69 -41.89 -11.98
C GLY A 759 -16.10 -40.72 -11.19
N TRP A 760 -14.88 -40.28 -11.53
CA TRP A 760 -14.15 -39.29 -10.73
C TRP A 760 -14.80 -37.90 -10.80
N PHE A 761 -15.31 -37.54 -11.97
CA PHE A 761 -16.01 -36.26 -12.18
C PHE A 761 -17.38 -36.23 -11.50
N ASP A 762 -18.07 -37.37 -11.34
CA ASP A 762 -19.31 -37.45 -10.56
C ASP A 762 -19.04 -37.19 -9.07
N GLU A 763 -17.90 -37.68 -8.56
CA GLU A 763 -17.44 -37.42 -7.19
C GLU A 763 -16.87 -36.01 -7.02
N ASN A 764 -16.44 -35.37 -8.11
CA ASN A 764 -15.75 -34.08 -8.12
C ASN A 764 -16.32 -33.14 -9.21
N PRO A 765 -17.61 -32.74 -9.11
CA PRO A 765 -18.32 -32.05 -10.18
C PRO A 765 -17.71 -30.70 -10.57
N GLY A 766 -17.05 -30.00 -9.64
CA GLY A 766 -16.39 -28.72 -9.95
C GLY A 766 -15.25 -28.83 -10.97
N TYR A 767 -14.55 -29.96 -11.01
CA TYR A 767 -13.55 -30.21 -12.05
C TYR A 767 -14.19 -30.51 -13.40
N ARG A 768 -15.39 -31.12 -13.40
CA ARG A 768 -16.17 -31.31 -14.63
C ARG A 768 -16.61 -29.97 -15.21
N THR A 769 -17.07 -29.04 -14.36
CA THR A 769 -17.39 -27.66 -14.75
C THR A 769 -16.19 -26.99 -15.43
N ALA A 770 -15.02 -27.06 -14.80
CA ALA A 770 -13.80 -26.48 -15.36
C ALA A 770 -13.39 -27.08 -16.71
N VAL A 771 -13.49 -28.41 -16.86
CA VAL A 771 -13.18 -29.10 -18.13
C VAL A 771 -14.19 -28.72 -19.21
N ASN A 772 -15.48 -28.66 -18.90
CA ASN A 772 -16.50 -28.24 -19.85
C ASN A 772 -16.25 -26.80 -20.32
N GLN A 773 -15.97 -25.87 -19.41
CA GLN A 773 -15.65 -24.47 -19.78
C GLN A 773 -14.47 -24.38 -20.76
N LEU A 774 -13.42 -25.19 -20.57
CA LEU A 774 -12.29 -25.25 -21.49
C LEU A 774 -12.68 -25.83 -22.86
N LEU A 775 -13.51 -26.88 -22.88
CA LEU A 775 -13.94 -27.58 -24.10
C LEU A 775 -15.03 -26.84 -24.88
N ASP A 776 -15.82 -26.00 -24.21
CA ASP A 776 -16.85 -25.18 -24.80
C ASP A 776 -16.27 -23.93 -25.51
N ALA A 777 -14.98 -23.63 -25.31
CA ALA A 777 -14.32 -22.50 -25.93
C ALA A 777 -14.31 -22.62 -27.47
N GLU A 778 -14.76 -21.56 -28.15
CA GLU A 778 -14.76 -21.45 -29.60
C GLU A 778 -13.33 -21.40 -30.15
N ASP A 779 -13.14 -21.92 -31.36
CA ASP A 779 -11.87 -21.78 -32.07
C ASP A 779 -11.80 -20.40 -32.74
N GLY A 780 -11.01 -19.49 -32.17
CA GLY A 780 -10.91 -18.10 -32.60
C GLY A 780 -9.60 -17.42 -32.20
N VAL A 781 -9.35 -16.23 -32.75
CA VAL A 781 -8.10 -15.48 -32.51
C VAL A 781 -7.95 -15.13 -31.03
N ALA A 782 -9.02 -14.66 -30.38
CA ALA A 782 -9.00 -14.27 -28.98
C ALA A 782 -8.80 -15.49 -28.05
N THR A 783 -9.53 -16.58 -28.30
CA THR A 783 -9.53 -17.82 -27.50
C THR A 783 -8.29 -18.70 -27.71
N THR A 784 -7.57 -18.52 -28.82
CA THR A 784 -6.23 -19.13 -29.00
C THR A 784 -5.15 -18.42 -28.15
N GLY A 785 -5.42 -17.19 -27.70
CA GLY A 785 -4.53 -16.39 -26.85
C GLY A 785 -3.66 -15.40 -27.62
N ALA A 786 -2.75 -14.72 -26.91
CA ALA A 786 -1.82 -13.74 -27.47
C ALA A 786 -0.35 -14.20 -27.46
N ARG A 787 0.50 -13.62 -28.32
CA ARG A 787 1.93 -13.91 -28.45
C ARG A 787 2.67 -12.63 -28.86
N ILE A 788 2.90 -11.75 -27.90
CA ILE A 788 3.22 -10.35 -28.22
C ILE A 788 4.70 -9.97 -28.06
N GLY A 789 5.50 -10.78 -27.36
CA GLY A 789 6.93 -10.49 -27.14
C GLY A 789 7.19 -9.99 -25.71
N PRO A 790 6.95 -8.71 -25.40
CA PRO A 790 7.15 -8.12 -24.07
C PRO A 790 5.96 -8.40 -23.14
N PHE A 791 5.42 -9.62 -23.19
CA PHE A 791 4.13 -9.95 -22.59
C PHE A 791 4.19 -9.92 -21.06
N ASP A 792 5.33 -10.23 -20.46
CA ASP A 792 5.58 -10.04 -19.03
C ASP A 792 5.40 -8.57 -18.62
N THR A 793 5.99 -7.62 -19.36
CA THR A 793 5.83 -6.19 -19.10
C THR A 793 4.39 -5.74 -19.31
N VAL A 794 3.74 -6.17 -20.39
CA VAL A 794 2.34 -5.82 -20.67
C VAL A 794 1.41 -6.35 -19.57
N ARG A 795 1.68 -7.54 -19.03
CA ARG A 795 0.92 -8.08 -17.89
C ARG A 795 1.05 -7.22 -16.63
N THR A 796 2.19 -6.60 -16.38
CA THR A 796 2.36 -5.66 -15.28
C THR A 796 1.47 -4.43 -15.50
N LEU A 797 1.55 -3.81 -16.68
CA LEU A 797 0.75 -2.63 -17.03
C LEU A 797 -0.76 -2.89 -16.92
N VAL A 798 -1.24 -4.03 -17.41
CA VAL A 798 -2.66 -4.43 -17.34
C VAL A 798 -3.14 -4.58 -15.89
N ALA A 799 -2.28 -5.09 -14.99
CA ALA A 799 -2.61 -5.21 -13.57
C ALA A 799 -2.67 -3.83 -12.90
N GLU A 800 -1.69 -2.97 -13.15
CA GLU A 800 -1.63 -1.59 -12.63
C GLU A 800 -2.84 -0.77 -13.08
N ALA A 801 -3.30 -0.93 -14.33
CA ALA A 801 -4.47 -0.24 -14.85
C ALA A 801 -5.75 -0.50 -14.03
N SER A 802 -5.85 -1.63 -13.31
CA SER A 802 -7.01 -1.91 -12.45
C SER A 802 -7.00 -1.10 -11.16
N VAL A 803 -5.81 -0.69 -10.72
CA VAL A 803 -5.63 0.25 -9.60
C VAL A 803 -5.92 1.65 -10.11
N ASP A 804 -5.27 2.06 -11.21
CA ASP A 804 -5.47 3.38 -11.84
C ASP A 804 -6.95 3.65 -12.16
N ALA A 805 -7.68 2.66 -12.69
CA ALA A 805 -9.09 2.83 -13.03
C ALA A 805 -9.96 3.20 -11.82
N ARG A 806 -9.57 2.77 -10.62
CA ARG A 806 -10.28 3.06 -9.37
C ARG A 806 -9.85 4.40 -8.75
N GLU A 807 -8.57 4.76 -8.89
CA GLU A 807 -7.99 5.95 -8.27
C GLU A 807 -8.15 7.21 -9.15
N HIS A 808 -8.07 7.04 -10.46
CA HIS A 808 -8.00 8.12 -11.45
C HIS A 808 -9.13 8.08 -12.48
N GLY A 809 -9.87 6.96 -12.55
CA GLY A 809 -10.98 6.78 -13.47
C GLY A 809 -10.63 5.88 -14.65
N VAL A 810 -11.65 5.17 -15.15
CA VAL A 810 -11.51 4.09 -16.14
C VAL A 810 -10.93 4.60 -17.46
N ASP A 811 -11.46 5.70 -18.00
CA ASP A 811 -11.03 6.23 -19.30
C ASP A 811 -9.54 6.58 -19.30
N GLU A 812 -9.07 7.30 -18.27
CA GLU A 812 -7.67 7.72 -18.16
C GLU A 812 -6.73 6.53 -17.94
N ALA A 813 -7.14 5.54 -17.14
CA ALA A 813 -6.36 4.33 -16.92
C ALA A 813 -6.20 3.50 -18.20
N LEU A 814 -7.27 3.40 -19.00
CA LEU A 814 -7.27 2.67 -20.26
C LEU A 814 -6.44 3.37 -21.34
N ASP A 815 -6.51 4.69 -21.45
CA ASP A 815 -5.67 5.48 -22.35
C ASP A 815 -4.17 5.25 -22.03
N ARG A 816 -3.79 5.37 -20.76
CA ARG A 816 -2.40 5.13 -20.32
C ARG A 816 -1.96 3.69 -20.57
N LEU A 817 -2.82 2.72 -20.30
CA LEU A 817 -2.55 1.30 -20.55
C LEU A 817 -2.32 1.06 -22.05
N ALA A 818 -3.16 1.63 -22.91
CA ALA A 818 -3.05 1.47 -24.34
C ALA A 818 -1.77 2.08 -24.90
N ASP A 819 -1.45 3.33 -24.51
CA ASP A 819 -0.23 4.02 -24.93
C ASP A 819 1.03 3.29 -24.44
N SER A 820 1.05 2.88 -23.17
CA SER A 820 2.19 2.18 -22.58
C SER A 820 2.39 0.80 -23.21
N THR A 821 1.29 0.09 -23.50
CA THR A 821 1.34 -1.20 -24.20
C THR A 821 1.87 -1.02 -25.61
N ALA A 822 1.33 -0.08 -26.38
CA ALA A 822 1.77 0.21 -27.74
C ALA A 822 3.28 0.53 -27.77
N LEU A 823 3.77 1.33 -26.83
CA LEU A 823 5.19 1.65 -26.71
C LEU A 823 6.06 0.41 -26.49
N GLN A 824 5.64 -0.55 -25.65
CA GLN A 824 6.39 -1.79 -25.45
C GLN A 824 6.38 -2.66 -26.71
N LEU A 825 5.23 -2.74 -27.40
CA LEU A 825 5.10 -3.48 -28.65
C LEU A 825 5.99 -2.89 -29.75
N GLU A 826 6.00 -1.56 -29.92
CA GLU A 826 6.85 -0.85 -30.88
C GLU A 826 8.35 -1.10 -30.59
N ARG A 827 8.77 -1.00 -29.32
CA ARG A 827 10.16 -1.30 -28.93
C ARG A 827 10.56 -2.72 -29.31
N TYR A 828 9.70 -3.70 -29.04
CA TYR A 828 9.95 -5.08 -29.42
C TYR A 828 10.01 -5.25 -30.94
N ALA A 829 9.15 -4.56 -31.69
CA ALA A 829 9.16 -4.58 -33.15
C ALA A 829 10.46 -4.02 -33.73
N ASP A 830 10.96 -2.91 -33.17
CA ASP A 830 12.24 -2.30 -33.57
C ASP A 830 13.43 -3.24 -33.26
N GLU A 831 13.48 -3.86 -32.08
CA GLU A 831 14.51 -4.85 -31.73
C GLU A 831 14.53 -6.03 -32.71
N ARG A 832 13.36 -6.48 -33.15
CA ARG A 832 13.24 -7.57 -34.13
C ARG A 832 13.67 -7.15 -35.53
N ALA A 833 13.46 -5.89 -35.92
CA ALA A 833 13.86 -5.35 -37.22
C ALA A 833 15.37 -5.10 -37.32
N ASP A 834 16.01 -4.66 -36.23
CA ASP A 834 17.47 -4.41 -36.18
C ASP A 834 18.31 -5.69 -36.04
N GLY A 835 17.71 -6.77 -35.50
CA GLY A 835 18.35 -8.09 -35.35
C GLY A 835 18.25 -9.02 -36.56
N SER A 836 17.51 -8.65 -37.62
CA SER A 836 17.25 -9.48 -38.82
C SER A 836 18.16 -9.21 -40.02
#